data_AF-A0A949WIF6-F1
#
_entry.id   AF-A0A949WIF6-F1
#
_cell.length_a   1.000
_cell.length_b   1.000
_cell.length_c   1.000
_cell.angle_alpha   90.00
_cell.angle_beta   90.00
_cell.angle_gamma   90.00
#
_symmetry.space_group_name_H-M   'P 1'
#
loop_
_entity.id
_entity.type
_entity.pdbx_description
1 polymer ?
#
loop_
_entity_poly.entity_id
_entity_poly.type
_entity_poly.pdbx_seq_one_letter_code
_entity_poly.pdbx_strand_id
1 'polypeptide(L)'
;MLTASLACPLAAQVSSRNDTVGRLLNEGYSDGTAAGLAAITYENRDGQHSPLDPGLYPQLQIFQHNPGTGPDKGPAMQLRLGPTVGNCSMSAPARLGGSLPRFYLVNPKGGAFLMAQYLANNLFIYPEHEDHDIGANGVGGYGDLFPANSPCCLISQGSSGSDQPFLRAVLAAIAAFPRETQRVLIQKRMLMPTVQAILRQTSRAVTRPEQYFTAAAHPVVFDAPMIDEDKMVRMARAMTPDLIPPLVQMEVVQETEPVAGSQFFEAPGMPSHKLADARVFISRVFRGSLDRHGMVLNLGQSSDLMGRPLQVRMEVLQGDPGLVQIDRTGEGPYARLRLRWHPPLTGPSGIRSHRVDVGVFVTNGVTVSAPGIISFYMLPNERRFYNGQGRLSEIAYLAANPDIGLPVDNRDPRWIRVLLASSIAGDGLRSRLMEKLLTEVQRKALQAFWQPLDRQRQELAKMEAQPSPQTKAGAEKLRNKLGDDIAEALRKPLQEPGGKTVRQVLEELFDKLAQFSELYLDLRPEIDRLAAASPKVSAQEDIQREARRLVDLGVLIEQAGGTLVATSPQERLTEADRHYLRELNLTILSQALFPEVLERSTAPAFVDNRLTSPKPWRDVFRYDEAGALLGWVRHQESRTHFFDASGRLLPEGPEHPERGREVSYDRDAAGLLRWK
;
A
#
# COMPACT_ATOMS: atom_id res chain seq x y z
N MET A 1 17.67 -51.68 -41.67
CA MET A 1 17.84 -50.29 -41.21
C MET A 1 16.70 -49.45 -41.77
N LEU A 2 16.28 -48.43 -41.01
CA LEU A 2 15.19 -47.46 -41.25
C LEU A 2 13.79 -47.90 -40.81
N THR A 3 13.62 -47.97 -39.49
CA THR A 3 12.33 -47.79 -38.81
C THR A 3 11.89 -46.34 -38.91
N ALA A 4 10.75 -46.12 -39.56
CA ALA A 4 10.10 -44.82 -39.65
C ALA A 4 9.57 -44.37 -38.29
N SER A 5 10.03 -43.21 -37.83
CA SER A 5 9.49 -42.49 -36.68
C SER A 5 8.10 -41.96 -37.04
N LEU A 6 7.06 -42.56 -36.45
CA LEU A 6 5.69 -42.03 -36.49
C LEU A 6 5.66 -40.68 -35.79
N ALA A 7 5.52 -39.61 -36.57
CA ALA A 7 5.19 -38.29 -36.06
C ALA A 7 3.76 -38.34 -35.47
N CYS A 8 3.66 -38.07 -34.18
CA CYS A 8 2.38 -37.86 -33.50
C CYS A 8 1.70 -36.61 -34.11
N PRO A 9 0.40 -36.64 -34.45
CA PRO A 9 -0.26 -35.50 -35.07
C PRO A 9 -0.28 -34.29 -34.13
N LEU A 10 -0.15 -33.08 -34.69
CA LEU A 10 -0.15 -31.77 -34.00
C LEU A 10 -1.40 -31.49 -33.11
N ALA A 11 -2.35 -32.43 -33.00
CA ALA A 11 -3.57 -32.31 -32.20
C ALA A 11 -3.43 -32.85 -30.75
N ALA A 12 -2.25 -33.31 -30.32
CA ALA A 12 -2.06 -33.94 -29.00
C ALA A 12 -1.23 -33.12 -27.98
N GLN A 13 -0.60 -32.01 -28.38
CA GLN A 13 0.34 -31.28 -27.52
C GLN A 13 -0.38 -30.24 -26.64
N VAL A 14 -0.08 -30.20 -25.33
CA VAL A 14 -0.64 -29.21 -24.40
C VAL A 14 0.02 -27.84 -24.58
N SER A 15 1.35 -27.83 -24.77
CA SER A 15 2.12 -26.59 -24.97
C SER A 15 3.30 -26.80 -25.92
N SER A 16 3.57 -25.83 -26.80
CA SER A 16 4.75 -25.83 -27.69
C SER A 16 6.01 -25.22 -27.05
N ARG A 17 5.96 -24.88 -25.74
CA ARG A 17 7.13 -24.41 -24.99
C ARG A 17 8.22 -25.49 -24.95
N ASN A 18 9.46 -25.07 -25.19
CA ASN A 18 10.65 -25.96 -25.18
C ASN A 18 11.36 -26.02 -23.83
N ASP A 19 10.81 -25.38 -22.80
CA ASP A 19 11.36 -25.40 -21.45
C ASP A 19 10.95 -26.66 -20.67
N THR A 20 11.41 -26.78 -19.43
CA THR A 20 11.09 -27.91 -18.55
C THR A 20 9.58 -28.04 -18.31
N VAL A 21 8.88 -26.91 -18.16
CA VAL A 21 7.43 -26.91 -17.91
C VAL A 21 6.67 -27.44 -19.12
N GLY A 22 6.97 -26.95 -20.33
CA GLY A 22 6.35 -27.44 -21.57
C GLY A 22 6.52 -28.94 -21.76
N ARG A 23 7.72 -29.47 -21.48
CA ARG A 23 7.97 -30.94 -21.50
C ARG A 23 7.13 -31.68 -20.47
N LEU A 24 7.10 -31.24 -19.22
CA LEU A 24 6.32 -31.88 -18.15
C LEU A 24 4.81 -31.93 -18.47
N LEU A 25 4.26 -30.87 -19.07
CA LEU A 25 2.85 -30.82 -19.46
C LEU A 25 2.54 -31.82 -20.57
N ASN A 26 3.40 -31.90 -21.59
CA ASN A 26 3.19 -32.79 -22.72
C ASN A 26 3.39 -34.26 -22.33
N GLU A 27 4.42 -34.58 -21.56
CA GLU A 27 4.64 -35.91 -20.97
C GLU A 27 3.45 -36.32 -20.10
N GLY A 28 3.05 -35.43 -19.17
CA GLY A 28 1.92 -35.69 -18.29
C GLY A 28 0.62 -35.99 -19.04
N TYR A 29 0.35 -35.26 -20.12
CA TYR A 29 -0.84 -35.46 -20.93
C TYR A 29 -0.78 -36.74 -21.78
N SER A 30 0.38 -37.03 -22.38
CA SER A 30 0.64 -38.26 -23.13
C SER A 30 0.44 -39.50 -22.26
N ASP A 31 0.94 -39.46 -21.01
CA ASP A 31 0.85 -40.57 -20.06
C ASP A 31 -0.51 -40.63 -19.34
N GLY A 32 -1.45 -39.72 -19.65
CA GLY A 32 -2.78 -39.65 -19.03
C GLY A 32 -2.80 -39.14 -17.59
N THR A 33 -1.68 -38.65 -17.08
CA THR A 33 -1.52 -38.12 -15.71
C THR A 33 -1.81 -36.62 -15.58
N ALA A 34 -2.04 -35.92 -16.70
CA ALA A 34 -2.46 -34.52 -16.74
C ALA A 34 -3.68 -34.33 -17.66
N ALA A 35 -4.49 -33.32 -17.34
CA ALA A 35 -5.74 -33.03 -18.04
C ALA A 35 -5.56 -32.19 -19.31
N GLY A 36 -4.52 -31.35 -19.36
CA GLY A 36 -4.34 -30.37 -20.42
C GLY A 36 -5.28 -29.18 -20.28
N LEU A 37 -5.46 -28.43 -21.37
CA LEU A 37 -6.16 -27.12 -21.38
C LEU A 37 -7.48 -27.13 -22.15
N ALA A 38 -7.91 -28.27 -22.68
CA ALA A 38 -9.08 -28.34 -23.56
C ALA A 38 -10.39 -27.83 -22.92
N ALA A 39 -10.50 -27.82 -21.58
CA ALA A 39 -11.66 -27.33 -20.84
C ALA A 39 -11.54 -25.85 -20.41
N ILE A 40 -10.44 -25.18 -20.75
CA ILE A 40 -10.08 -23.86 -20.23
C ILE A 40 -10.18 -22.83 -21.35
N THR A 41 -10.75 -21.67 -21.01
CA THR A 41 -10.81 -20.53 -21.90
C THR A 41 -9.85 -19.43 -21.45
N TYR A 42 -9.21 -18.76 -22.41
CA TYR A 42 -8.43 -17.56 -22.20
C TYR A 42 -9.16 -16.33 -22.74
N GLU A 43 -9.18 -15.27 -21.94
CA GLU A 43 -9.78 -13.98 -22.31
C GLU A 43 -8.78 -12.82 -22.11
N ASN A 44 -8.46 -12.11 -23.19
CA ASN A 44 -7.74 -10.85 -23.13
C ASN A 44 -8.72 -9.68 -23.21
N ARG A 45 -8.62 -8.71 -22.30
CA ARG A 45 -9.51 -7.55 -22.27
C ARG A 45 -8.79 -6.20 -22.42
N ASP A 46 -7.57 -6.18 -22.94
CA ASP A 46 -6.82 -4.93 -23.18
C ASP A 46 -6.64 -4.59 -24.66
N GLY A 47 -7.42 -5.25 -25.52
CA GLY A 47 -7.33 -5.04 -26.96
C GLY A 47 -6.06 -5.59 -27.57
N GLN A 48 -5.56 -6.72 -27.03
CA GLN A 48 -4.33 -7.39 -27.45
C GLN A 48 -3.07 -6.55 -27.16
N HIS A 49 -3.08 -5.76 -26.08
CA HIS A 49 -1.92 -4.98 -25.64
C HIS A 49 -0.93 -5.83 -24.83
N SER A 50 -1.41 -6.79 -24.04
CA SER A 50 -0.61 -7.84 -23.41
C SER A 50 -1.20 -9.23 -23.70
N PRO A 51 -1.23 -9.70 -24.95
CA PRO A 51 -1.86 -10.97 -25.27
C PRO A 51 -0.91 -12.13 -24.94
N LEU A 52 -1.46 -13.21 -24.37
CA LEU A 52 -0.83 -14.52 -24.44
C LEU A 52 -0.70 -14.95 -25.91
N ASP A 53 0.44 -15.53 -26.28
CA ASP A 53 0.60 -16.18 -27.58
C ASP A 53 -0.18 -17.51 -27.61
N PRO A 54 -1.29 -17.62 -28.37
CA PRO A 54 -2.08 -18.85 -28.44
C PRO A 54 -1.29 -20.02 -29.05
N GLY A 55 -0.28 -19.74 -29.88
CA GLY A 55 0.56 -20.79 -30.48
C GLY A 55 1.37 -21.58 -29.45
N LEU A 56 1.56 -21.01 -28.25
CA LEU A 56 2.20 -21.70 -27.12
C LEU A 56 1.27 -22.68 -26.39
N TYR A 57 -0.05 -22.63 -26.65
CA TYR A 57 -1.08 -23.40 -25.94
C TYR A 57 -2.14 -23.96 -26.90
N PRO A 58 -1.81 -24.98 -27.73
CA PRO A 58 -2.70 -25.45 -28.80
C PRO A 58 -4.09 -25.94 -28.36
N GLN A 59 -4.23 -26.39 -27.11
CA GLN A 59 -5.50 -26.87 -26.55
C GLN A 59 -6.36 -25.75 -25.93
N LEU A 60 -5.81 -24.55 -25.71
CA LEU A 60 -6.48 -23.48 -24.98
C LEU A 60 -7.54 -22.82 -25.86
N GLN A 61 -8.76 -22.70 -25.35
CA GLN A 61 -9.83 -22.02 -26.07
C GLN A 61 -9.66 -20.50 -25.96
N ILE A 62 -9.86 -19.76 -27.04
CA ILE A 62 -9.80 -18.28 -27.02
C ILE A 62 -11.21 -17.72 -26.96
N PHE A 63 -11.50 -16.93 -25.92
CA PHE A 63 -12.81 -16.31 -25.74
C PHE A 63 -13.15 -15.40 -26.92
N GLN A 64 -14.34 -15.59 -27.49
CA GLN A 64 -14.84 -14.80 -28.62
C GLN A 64 -15.88 -13.80 -28.13
N HIS A 65 -15.56 -12.51 -28.21
CA HIS A 65 -16.49 -11.45 -27.86
C HIS A 65 -17.62 -11.30 -28.89
N ASN A 66 -18.84 -11.13 -28.39
CA ASN A 66 -20.03 -10.79 -29.16
C ASN A 66 -20.92 -9.82 -28.36
N PRO A 67 -21.96 -9.21 -28.98
CA PRO A 67 -22.80 -8.22 -28.30
C PRO A 67 -23.44 -8.69 -26.97
N GLY A 68 -23.64 -9.99 -26.77
CA GLY A 68 -24.20 -10.55 -25.53
C GLY A 68 -23.19 -10.75 -24.41
N THR A 69 -21.88 -10.65 -24.69
CA THR A 69 -20.79 -10.96 -23.72
C THR A 69 -20.21 -9.73 -23.02
N GLY A 70 -20.81 -8.56 -23.24
CA GLY A 70 -20.31 -7.27 -22.78
C GLY A 70 -19.14 -6.73 -23.63
N PRO A 71 -18.52 -5.61 -23.22
CA PRO A 71 -17.41 -5.02 -23.96
C PRO A 71 -16.20 -5.95 -24.00
N ASP A 72 -15.45 -5.88 -25.09
CA ASP A 72 -14.21 -6.63 -25.34
C ASP A 72 -12.99 -6.04 -24.61
N LYS A 73 -13.10 -4.79 -24.14
CA LYS A 73 -12.03 -4.08 -23.42
C LYS A 73 -12.45 -3.58 -22.04
N GLY A 74 -11.45 -3.42 -21.17
CA GLY A 74 -11.58 -2.87 -19.84
C GLY A 74 -11.87 -3.93 -18.76
N PRO A 75 -12.35 -3.51 -17.58
CA PRO A 75 -12.61 -4.45 -16.49
C PRO A 75 -13.56 -5.56 -16.93
N ALA A 76 -13.36 -6.76 -16.39
CA ALA A 76 -14.35 -7.82 -16.47
C ALA A 76 -15.62 -7.33 -15.78
N MET A 77 -16.77 -7.44 -16.45
CA MET A 77 -18.06 -6.99 -15.92
C MET A 77 -19.11 -8.09 -15.91
N GLN A 78 -18.74 -9.29 -16.38
CA GLN A 78 -19.63 -10.44 -16.49
C GLN A 78 -18.87 -11.71 -16.11
N LEU A 79 -19.59 -12.66 -15.52
CA LEU A 79 -19.08 -13.99 -15.25
C LEU A 79 -19.02 -14.79 -16.56
N ARG A 80 -17.97 -15.59 -16.71
CA ARG A 80 -17.89 -16.61 -17.76
C ARG A 80 -18.44 -17.92 -17.21
N LEU A 81 -19.25 -18.60 -18.04
CA LEU A 81 -19.92 -19.84 -17.65
C LEU A 81 -18.95 -20.99 -17.45
N GLY A 82 -17.86 -21.01 -18.23
CA GLY A 82 -16.79 -22.00 -18.14
C GLY A 82 -15.55 -21.50 -17.40
N PRO A 83 -14.61 -22.41 -17.06
CA PRO A 83 -13.33 -22.04 -16.48
C PRO A 83 -12.58 -21.05 -17.37
N THR A 84 -12.24 -19.88 -16.84
CA THR A 84 -11.62 -18.81 -17.61
C THR A 84 -10.42 -18.24 -16.84
N VAL A 85 -9.30 -18.11 -17.53
CA VAL A 85 -8.16 -17.32 -17.06
C VAL A 85 -8.03 -16.14 -17.99
N GLY A 86 -7.95 -14.93 -17.44
CA GLY A 86 -7.89 -13.73 -18.29
C GLY A 86 -6.93 -12.69 -17.77
N ASN A 87 -6.67 -11.69 -18.62
CA ASN A 87 -5.85 -10.57 -18.25
C ASN A 87 -6.34 -9.26 -18.89
N CYS A 88 -5.96 -8.15 -18.28
CA CYS A 88 -6.19 -6.81 -18.82
C CYS A 88 -5.16 -5.85 -18.26
N SER A 89 -4.29 -5.32 -19.11
CA SER A 89 -3.28 -4.33 -18.72
C SER A 89 -3.75 -2.86 -18.85
N MET A 90 -5.06 -2.63 -18.92
CA MET A 90 -5.58 -1.25 -18.91
C MET A 90 -5.54 -0.68 -17.50
N SER A 91 -5.22 0.61 -17.39
CA SER A 91 -5.15 1.35 -16.13
C SER A 91 -5.42 2.83 -16.39
N ALA A 92 -5.81 3.54 -15.34
CA ALA A 92 -5.71 4.99 -15.29
C ALA A 92 -4.51 5.37 -14.39
N PRO A 93 -3.96 6.59 -14.52
CA PRO A 93 -2.97 7.10 -13.57
C PRO A 93 -3.47 7.02 -12.13
N ALA A 94 -2.56 6.93 -11.16
CA ALA A 94 -2.93 6.72 -9.75
C ALA A 94 -3.94 7.76 -9.20
N ARG A 95 -3.89 9.01 -9.67
CA ARG A 95 -4.83 10.07 -9.26
C ARG A 95 -6.17 10.07 -10.00
N LEU A 96 -6.32 9.29 -11.06
CA LEU A 96 -7.48 9.25 -11.96
C LEU A 96 -8.21 7.89 -11.95
N GLY A 97 -8.08 7.13 -10.86
CA GLY A 97 -8.82 5.89 -10.66
C GLY A 97 -7.95 4.64 -10.53
N GLY A 98 -6.69 4.71 -10.96
CA GLY A 98 -5.70 3.65 -10.81
C GLY A 98 -5.90 2.43 -11.68
N SER A 99 -5.32 1.34 -11.22
CA SER A 99 -5.46 0.01 -11.80
C SER A 99 -6.87 -0.56 -11.64
N LEU A 100 -7.16 -1.58 -12.46
CA LEU A 100 -8.44 -2.28 -12.41
C LEU A 100 -8.69 -2.99 -11.06
N PRO A 101 -7.69 -3.63 -10.41
CA PRO A 101 -7.90 -4.15 -9.06
C PRO A 101 -8.34 -3.06 -8.09
N ARG A 102 -7.69 -1.89 -8.08
CA ARG A 102 -8.11 -0.79 -7.19
C ARG A 102 -9.52 -0.32 -7.51
N PHE A 103 -9.88 -0.23 -8.79
CA PHE A 103 -11.25 0.08 -9.22
C PHE A 103 -12.31 -0.86 -8.61
N TYR A 104 -12.06 -2.18 -8.54
CA TYR A 104 -12.98 -3.11 -7.88
C TYR A 104 -12.96 -2.97 -6.37
N LEU A 105 -11.78 -2.81 -5.76
CA LEU A 105 -11.59 -2.89 -4.31
C LEU A 105 -12.07 -1.65 -3.55
N VAL A 106 -12.21 -0.50 -4.22
CA VAL A 106 -12.83 0.70 -3.63
C VAL A 106 -14.37 0.69 -3.70
N ASN A 107 -14.98 -0.32 -4.32
CA ASN A 107 -16.42 -0.40 -4.57
C ASN A 107 -17.02 -1.71 -4.02
N PRO A 108 -18.03 -1.67 -3.12
CA PRO A 108 -18.71 -2.86 -2.60
C PRO A 108 -19.21 -3.84 -3.66
N LYS A 109 -19.73 -3.33 -4.79
CA LYS A 109 -20.17 -4.19 -5.90
C LYS A 109 -19.01 -4.87 -6.61
N GLY A 110 -17.85 -4.20 -6.67
CA GLY A 110 -16.63 -4.75 -7.23
C GLY A 110 -16.14 -5.95 -6.41
N GLY A 111 -16.14 -5.84 -5.08
CA GLY A 111 -15.74 -6.94 -4.22
C GLY A 111 -16.64 -8.18 -4.32
N ALA A 112 -17.97 -7.97 -4.35
CA ALA A 112 -18.92 -9.06 -4.59
C ALA A 112 -18.73 -9.72 -5.96
N PHE A 113 -18.46 -8.91 -7.00
CA PHE A 113 -18.18 -9.42 -8.35
C PHE A 113 -16.88 -10.24 -8.41
N LEU A 114 -15.80 -9.78 -7.78
CA LEU A 114 -14.54 -10.52 -7.70
C LEU A 114 -14.74 -11.89 -7.03
N MET A 115 -15.49 -11.97 -5.93
CA MET A 115 -15.81 -13.26 -5.30
C MET A 115 -16.63 -14.16 -6.22
N ALA A 116 -17.64 -13.60 -6.90
CA ALA A 116 -18.46 -14.36 -7.83
C ALA A 116 -17.61 -14.91 -8.99
N GLN A 117 -16.66 -14.14 -9.54
CA GLN A 117 -15.70 -14.63 -10.54
C GLN A 117 -14.85 -15.77 -10.01
N TYR A 118 -14.22 -15.55 -8.85
CA TYR A 118 -13.34 -16.53 -8.22
C TYR A 118 -14.03 -17.87 -7.99
N LEU A 119 -15.22 -17.84 -7.41
CA LEU A 119 -16.03 -19.04 -7.21
C LEU A 119 -16.64 -19.54 -8.52
N ALA A 120 -16.79 -18.73 -9.56
CA ALA A 120 -17.25 -19.20 -10.86
C ALA A 120 -16.19 -19.96 -11.68
N ASN A 121 -15.00 -20.21 -11.13
CA ASN A 121 -13.80 -20.67 -11.84
C ASN A 121 -13.27 -19.64 -12.85
N ASN A 122 -13.36 -18.34 -12.55
CA ASN A 122 -12.77 -17.28 -13.35
C ASN A 122 -11.67 -16.58 -12.53
N LEU A 123 -10.47 -16.48 -13.09
CA LEU A 123 -9.35 -15.76 -12.46
C LEU A 123 -8.75 -14.78 -13.45
N PHE A 124 -8.78 -13.49 -13.10
CA PHE A 124 -8.15 -12.44 -13.88
C PHE A 124 -6.88 -11.93 -13.20
N ILE A 125 -5.92 -11.58 -14.05
CA ILE A 125 -4.60 -11.07 -13.68
C ILE A 125 -4.49 -9.65 -14.21
N TYR A 126 -4.07 -8.74 -13.35
CA TYR A 126 -3.97 -7.32 -13.66
C TYR A 126 -2.63 -6.77 -13.14
N PRO A 127 -1.95 -5.88 -13.89
CA PRO A 127 -0.85 -5.10 -13.33
C PRO A 127 -1.34 -4.12 -12.25
N GLU A 128 -0.48 -3.82 -11.26
CA GLU A 128 -0.76 -2.80 -10.24
C GLU A 128 -0.72 -1.37 -10.79
N HIS A 129 0.14 -1.09 -11.78
CA HIS A 129 0.34 0.20 -12.41
C HIS A 129 0.20 1.44 -11.50
N GLU A 130 1.31 1.87 -10.88
CA GLU A 130 1.46 3.04 -10.00
C GLU A 130 0.74 2.95 -8.63
N ASP A 131 -0.03 1.89 -8.37
CA ASP A 131 -0.81 1.71 -7.15
C ASP A 131 -0.03 1.04 -6.03
N HIS A 132 1.16 0.51 -6.30
CA HIS A 132 2.01 -0.16 -5.33
C HIS A 132 3.50 0.06 -5.64
N ASP A 133 3.95 1.30 -5.49
CA ASP A 133 5.32 1.73 -5.76
C ASP A 133 5.93 2.49 -4.57
N ILE A 134 7.26 2.50 -4.48
CA ILE A 134 7.95 3.28 -3.43
C ILE A 134 7.72 4.77 -3.69
N GLY A 135 7.39 5.53 -2.65
CA GLY A 135 7.19 6.97 -2.72
C GLY A 135 5.85 7.37 -2.11
N ALA A 136 5.49 8.63 -2.23
CA ALA A 136 4.17 9.11 -1.85
C ALA A 136 3.81 10.40 -2.61
N ASN A 137 2.52 10.64 -2.77
CA ASN A 137 1.98 11.85 -3.39
C ASN A 137 2.54 12.16 -4.79
N GLY A 138 2.92 11.12 -5.55
CA GLY A 138 3.47 11.25 -6.90
C GLY A 138 4.96 11.62 -6.96
N VAL A 139 5.64 11.74 -5.81
CA VAL A 139 7.10 11.87 -5.77
C VAL A 139 7.71 10.50 -5.58
N GLY A 140 8.35 9.97 -6.62
CA GLY A 140 8.87 8.60 -6.66
C GLY A 140 7.80 7.51 -6.83
N GLY A 141 6.55 7.78 -6.43
CA GLY A 141 5.42 6.86 -6.48
C GLY A 141 4.30 7.32 -5.53
N TYR A 142 3.37 6.43 -5.20
CA TYR A 142 2.24 6.72 -4.30
C TYR A 142 2.18 5.84 -3.05
N GLY A 143 3.09 4.89 -2.88
CA GLY A 143 3.00 3.88 -1.83
C GLY A 143 2.02 2.78 -2.23
N ASP A 144 1.43 2.13 -1.23
CA ASP A 144 0.36 1.15 -1.40
C ASP A 144 -1.02 1.85 -1.35
N LEU A 145 -1.66 1.93 -2.52
CA LEU A 145 -2.99 2.51 -2.72
C LEU A 145 -4.13 1.49 -2.64
N PHE A 146 -3.85 0.20 -2.42
CA PHE A 146 -4.89 -0.82 -2.35
C PHE A 146 -5.59 -0.82 -0.99
N PRO A 147 -6.93 -0.61 -0.95
CA PRO A 147 -7.67 -0.63 0.31
C PRO A 147 -7.90 -2.04 0.87
N ALA A 148 -7.59 -3.07 0.08
CA ALA A 148 -7.80 -4.46 0.43
C ALA A 148 -6.78 -5.37 -0.25
N ASN A 149 -6.50 -6.51 0.38
CA ASN A 149 -5.86 -7.65 -0.25
C ASN A 149 -6.91 -8.74 -0.50
N SER A 150 -6.82 -9.45 -1.63
CA SER A 150 -7.84 -10.39 -2.07
C SER A 150 -7.24 -11.60 -2.78
N PRO A 151 -7.76 -12.82 -2.54
CA PRO A 151 -7.43 -14.00 -3.34
C PRO A 151 -8.23 -14.07 -4.65
N CYS A 152 -9.16 -13.16 -4.91
CA CYS A 152 -10.11 -13.27 -6.03
C CYS A 152 -9.57 -12.76 -7.38
N CYS A 153 -8.43 -12.09 -7.37
CA CYS A 153 -7.65 -11.74 -8.57
C CYS A 153 -6.16 -11.88 -8.25
N LEU A 154 -5.31 -11.81 -9.28
CA LEU A 154 -3.87 -11.65 -9.11
C LEU A 154 -3.46 -10.26 -9.56
N ILE A 155 -2.66 -9.59 -8.73
CA ILE A 155 -2.10 -8.29 -9.04
C ILE A 155 -0.61 -8.47 -9.25
N SER A 156 -0.09 -8.17 -10.44
CA SER A 156 1.34 -8.27 -10.74
C SER A 156 2.05 -6.93 -10.52
N GLN A 157 3.26 -6.96 -9.97
CA GLN A 157 4.09 -5.76 -9.83
C GLN A 157 4.53 -5.25 -11.20
N GLY A 158 4.26 -3.98 -11.49
CA GLY A 158 4.60 -3.32 -12.74
C GLY A 158 3.39 -3.00 -13.60
N SER A 159 3.63 -2.82 -14.90
CA SER A 159 2.65 -2.37 -15.90
C SER A 159 2.39 -3.45 -16.95
N SER A 160 1.91 -3.08 -18.14
CA SER A 160 1.64 -3.98 -19.27
C SER A 160 2.75 -5.01 -19.49
N GLY A 161 2.36 -6.29 -19.57
CA GLY A 161 3.28 -7.42 -19.72
C GLY A 161 3.76 -8.05 -18.41
N SER A 162 3.63 -7.36 -17.26
CA SER A 162 3.98 -7.93 -15.95
C SER A 162 3.04 -9.06 -15.51
N ASP A 163 1.85 -9.12 -16.10
CA ASP A 163 0.82 -10.14 -15.90
C ASP A 163 1.17 -11.48 -16.57
N GLN A 164 1.99 -11.45 -17.63
CA GLN A 164 2.31 -12.61 -18.46
C GLN A 164 2.95 -13.79 -17.70
N PRO A 165 3.95 -13.60 -16.81
CA PRO A 165 4.51 -14.70 -16.03
C PRO A 165 3.46 -15.43 -15.17
N PHE A 166 2.52 -14.69 -14.60
CA PHE A 166 1.44 -15.25 -13.79
C PHE A 166 0.42 -15.98 -14.65
N LEU A 167 0.06 -15.43 -15.81
CA LEU A 167 -0.85 -16.07 -16.76
C LEU A 167 -0.32 -17.44 -17.21
N ARG A 168 0.97 -17.48 -17.58
CA ARG A 168 1.64 -18.73 -17.95
C ARG A 168 1.65 -19.75 -16.81
N ALA A 169 2.02 -19.32 -15.60
CA ALA A 169 2.13 -20.21 -14.45
C ALA A 169 0.77 -20.76 -13.99
N VAL A 170 -0.28 -19.93 -14.00
CA VAL A 170 -1.66 -20.34 -13.70
C VAL A 170 -2.15 -21.37 -14.72
N LEU A 171 -1.97 -21.10 -16.02
CA LEU A 171 -2.37 -22.03 -17.07
C LEU A 171 -1.60 -23.35 -16.99
N ALA A 172 -0.28 -23.30 -16.73
CA ALA A 172 0.54 -24.49 -16.56
C ALA A 172 0.08 -25.34 -15.37
N ALA A 173 -0.21 -24.72 -14.22
CA ALA A 173 -0.73 -25.44 -13.05
C ALA A 173 -2.10 -26.09 -13.34
N ILE A 174 -3.02 -25.35 -13.98
CA ILE A 174 -4.34 -25.88 -14.36
C ILE A 174 -4.20 -27.08 -15.32
N ALA A 175 -3.32 -26.98 -16.30
CA ALA A 175 -3.07 -28.03 -17.28
C ALA A 175 -2.50 -29.31 -16.66
N ALA A 176 -1.73 -29.16 -15.59
CA ALA A 176 -0.99 -30.23 -14.94
C ALA A 176 -1.84 -31.12 -14.02
N PHE A 177 -3.02 -30.67 -13.57
CA PHE A 177 -3.90 -31.49 -12.73
C PHE A 177 -4.26 -32.81 -13.41
N PRO A 178 -4.34 -33.94 -12.66
CA PRO A 178 -4.94 -35.16 -13.18
C PRO A 178 -6.36 -34.92 -13.68
N ARG A 179 -6.77 -35.64 -14.72
CA ARG A 179 -8.09 -35.48 -15.38
C ARG A 179 -9.25 -35.49 -14.39
N GLU A 180 -9.25 -36.45 -13.48
CA GLU A 180 -10.32 -36.57 -12.47
C GLU A 180 -10.30 -35.40 -11.47
N THR A 181 -9.12 -35.00 -11.00
CA THR A 181 -8.96 -33.86 -10.09
C THR A 181 -9.43 -32.56 -10.77
N GLN A 182 -9.00 -32.28 -12.00
CA GLN A 182 -9.41 -31.07 -12.74
C GLN A 182 -10.95 -31.04 -12.92
N ARG A 183 -11.55 -32.19 -13.25
CA ARG A 183 -13.01 -32.33 -13.38
C ARG A 183 -13.72 -32.01 -12.07
N VAL A 184 -13.27 -32.57 -10.94
CA VAL A 184 -13.85 -32.31 -9.61
C VAL A 184 -13.68 -30.83 -9.24
N LEU A 185 -12.49 -30.26 -9.44
CA LEU A 185 -12.20 -28.85 -9.17
C LEU A 185 -13.15 -27.92 -9.95
N ILE A 186 -13.37 -28.17 -11.23
CA ILE A 186 -14.29 -27.37 -12.05
C ILE A 186 -15.74 -27.54 -11.57
N GLN A 187 -16.22 -28.78 -11.43
CA GLN A 187 -17.61 -29.06 -11.05
C GLN A 187 -17.96 -28.54 -9.66
N LYS A 188 -17.02 -28.61 -8.72
CA LYS A 188 -17.19 -28.17 -7.34
C LYS A 188 -16.79 -26.71 -7.11
N ARG A 189 -16.45 -25.96 -8.17
CA ARG A 189 -16.14 -24.52 -8.09
C ARG A 189 -14.90 -24.24 -7.21
N MET A 190 -13.94 -25.16 -7.23
CA MET A 190 -12.72 -25.17 -6.40
C MET A 190 -11.43 -24.93 -7.20
N LEU A 191 -11.51 -24.75 -8.52
CA LEU A 191 -10.33 -24.61 -9.38
C LEU A 191 -9.46 -23.42 -8.99
N MET A 192 -10.04 -22.21 -8.99
CA MET A 192 -9.28 -20.99 -8.69
C MET A 192 -8.83 -20.91 -7.22
N PRO A 193 -9.62 -21.35 -6.23
CA PRO A 193 -9.11 -21.52 -4.87
C PRO A 193 -7.90 -22.42 -4.75
N THR A 194 -7.91 -23.56 -5.45
CA THR A 194 -6.81 -24.51 -5.42
C THR A 194 -5.57 -23.95 -6.12
N VAL A 195 -5.73 -23.29 -7.27
CA VAL A 195 -4.63 -22.64 -7.97
C VAL A 195 -4.00 -21.53 -7.13
N GLN A 196 -4.80 -20.72 -6.43
CA GLN A 196 -4.29 -19.71 -5.49
C GLN A 196 -3.52 -20.34 -4.33
N ALA A 197 -4.01 -21.45 -3.78
CA ALA A 197 -3.29 -22.18 -2.73
C ALA A 197 -1.92 -22.67 -3.24
N ILE A 198 -1.88 -23.28 -4.43
CA ILE A 198 -0.64 -23.77 -5.07
C ILE A 198 0.34 -22.62 -5.32
N LEU A 199 -0.10 -21.53 -5.97
CA LEU A 199 0.76 -20.36 -6.27
C LEU A 199 1.46 -19.85 -5.01
N ARG A 200 0.72 -19.75 -3.90
CA ARG A 200 1.21 -19.19 -2.65
C ARG A 200 2.11 -20.18 -1.88
N GLN A 201 1.77 -21.46 -1.86
CA GLN A 201 2.59 -22.50 -1.19
C GLN A 201 3.91 -22.77 -1.92
N THR A 202 3.94 -22.59 -3.24
CA THR A 202 5.12 -22.86 -4.07
C THR A 202 5.97 -21.64 -4.35
N SER A 203 5.54 -20.44 -3.92
CA SER A 203 6.30 -19.20 -4.06
C SER A 203 7.73 -19.37 -3.58
N ARG A 204 8.69 -18.77 -4.30
CA ARG A 204 10.11 -18.77 -3.91
C ARG A 204 10.36 -18.05 -2.58
N ALA A 205 9.43 -17.19 -2.15
CA ALA A 205 9.47 -16.56 -0.83
C ALA A 205 9.15 -17.56 0.31
N VAL A 206 8.53 -18.70 -0.01
CA VAL A 206 8.17 -19.76 0.94
C VAL A 206 9.20 -20.89 0.85
N THR A 207 10.17 -20.82 1.74
CA THR A 207 11.25 -21.81 1.90
C THR A 207 10.94 -22.89 2.93
N ARG A 208 9.98 -22.65 3.82
CA ARG A 208 9.49 -23.60 4.84
C ARG A 208 7.97 -23.50 5.00
N PRO A 209 7.27 -24.57 5.42
CA PRO A 209 5.81 -24.59 5.52
C PRO A 209 5.21 -23.46 6.36
N GLU A 210 5.86 -23.05 7.44
CA GLU A 210 5.37 -22.00 8.35
C GLU A 210 5.31 -20.63 7.69
N GLN A 211 6.17 -20.36 6.69
CA GLN A 211 6.16 -19.10 5.96
C GLN A 211 4.91 -18.93 5.10
N TYR A 212 4.19 -20.03 4.81
CA TYR A 212 2.89 -19.94 4.19
C TYR A 212 1.97 -19.02 4.99
N PHE A 213 1.96 -19.09 6.33
CA PHE A 213 1.04 -18.30 7.15
C PHE A 213 1.50 -16.86 7.40
N THR A 214 2.43 -16.33 6.60
CA THR A 214 3.02 -15.00 6.78
C THR A 214 2.83 -14.13 5.54
N ALA A 215 3.17 -12.84 5.66
CA ALA A 215 3.17 -11.88 4.56
C ALA A 215 3.91 -12.38 3.31
N ALA A 216 4.95 -13.21 3.48
CA ALA A 216 5.79 -13.73 2.40
C ALA A 216 5.00 -14.49 1.33
N ALA A 217 3.99 -15.27 1.73
CA ALA A 217 3.11 -16.00 0.80
C ALA A 217 1.88 -15.20 0.38
N HIS A 218 1.61 -14.09 1.06
CA HIS A 218 0.35 -13.35 0.99
C HIS A 218 0.49 -11.86 0.66
N PRO A 219 1.36 -11.44 -0.27
CA PRO A 219 1.43 -10.05 -0.65
C PRO A 219 0.14 -9.63 -1.39
N VAL A 220 -0.16 -8.34 -1.36
CA VAL A 220 -1.25 -7.75 -2.15
C VAL A 220 -0.89 -7.68 -3.63
N VAL A 221 0.37 -7.41 -3.94
CA VAL A 221 0.94 -7.41 -5.29
C VAL A 221 2.07 -8.44 -5.36
N PHE A 222 2.08 -9.24 -6.42
CA PHE A 222 3.01 -10.33 -6.60
C PHE A 222 4.14 -9.96 -7.57
N ASP A 223 5.35 -10.30 -7.18
CA ASP A 223 6.54 -10.17 -8.02
C ASP A 223 6.78 -11.42 -8.87
N ALA A 224 6.93 -11.25 -10.19
CA ALA A 224 7.18 -12.36 -11.11
C ALA A 224 8.40 -13.23 -10.75
N PRO A 225 9.53 -12.67 -10.24
CA PRO A 225 10.64 -13.48 -9.75
C PRO A 225 10.29 -14.45 -8.63
N MET A 226 9.20 -14.25 -7.90
CA MET A 226 8.77 -15.14 -6.82
C MET A 226 8.00 -16.38 -7.33
N ILE A 227 7.70 -16.47 -8.62
CA ILE A 227 7.01 -17.61 -9.21
C ILE A 227 7.98 -18.80 -9.32
N ASP A 228 7.53 -19.96 -8.87
CA ASP A 228 8.19 -21.25 -9.10
C ASP A 228 7.27 -22.16 -9.93
N GLU A 229 7.24 -21.90 -11.24
CA GLU A 229 6.30 -22.55 -12.17
C GLU A 229 6.47 -24.09 -12.19
N ASP A 230 7.71 -24.59 -12.08
CA ASP A 230 7.99 -26.03 -12.01
C ASP A 230 7.38 -26.66 -10.75
N LYS A 231 7.54 -26.02 -9.57
CA LYS A 231 6.90 -26.50 -8.34
C LYS A 231 5.38 -26.44 -8.41
N MET A 232 4.81 -25.40 -9.02
CA MET A 232 3.36 -25.31 -9.23
C MET A 232 2.83 -26.50 -10.05
N VAL A 233 3.48 -26.79 -11.18
CA VAL A 233 3.12 -27.91 -12.06
C VAL A 233 3.25 -29.26 -11.35
N ARG A 234 4.34 -29.47 -10.60
CA ARG A 234 4.54 -30.72 -9.85
C ARG A 234 3.51 -30.91 -8.75
N MET A 235 3.21 -29.85 -7.99
CA MET A 235 2.20 -29.90 -6.93
C MET A 235 0.80 -30.17 -7.51
N ALA A 236 0.44 -29.53 -8.63
CA ALA A 236 -0.83 -29.78 -9.31
C ALA A 236 -0.93 -31.21 -9.86
N ARG A 237 0.13 -31.72 -10.50
CA ARG A 237 0.18 -33.08 -11.05
C ARG A 237 0.05 -34.18 -9.99
N ALA A 238 0.57 -33.93 -8.79
CA ALA A 238 0.47 -34.85 -7.66
C ALA A 238 -0.90 -34.80 -6.95
N MET A 239 -1.80 -33.88 -7.32
CA MET A 239 -3.04 -33.65 -6.59
C MET A 239 -4.13 -34.65 -6.98
N THR A 240 -4.50 -35.51 -6.05
CA THR A 240 -5.70 -36.36 -6.12
C THR A 240 -6.92 -35.63 -5.53
N PRO A 241 -8.16 -36.10 -5.76
CA PRO A 241 -9.36 -35.44 -5.21
C PRO A 241 -9.37 -35.27 -3.69
N ASP A 242 -8.76 -36.19 -2.94
CA ASP A 242 -8.62 -36.13 -1.49
C ASP A 242 -7.52 -35.15 -1.00
N LEU A 243 -6.65 -34.69 -1.91
CA LEU A 243 -5.66 -33.65 -1.65
C LEU A 243 -6.13 -32.24 -2.08
N ILE A 244 -7.37 -32.09 -2.56
CA ILE A 244 -7.94 -30.78 -2.85
C ILE A 244 -8.00 -29.97 -1.53
N PRO A 245 -7.44 -28.74 -1.48
CA PRO A 245 -7.51 -27.89 -0.30
C PRO A 245 -8.94 -27.57 0.13
N PRO A 246 -9.20 -27.39 1.44
CA PRO A 246 -10.46 -26.86 1.91
C PRO A 246 -10.68 -25.41 1.46
N LEU A 247 -11.93 -24.95 1.48
CA LEU A 247 -12.29 -23.55 1.21
C LEU A 247 -12.62 -22.85 2.53
N VAL A 248 -11.87 -21.79 2.84
CA VAL A 248 -12.23 -20.87 3.93
C VAL A 248 -13.36 -19.95 3.49
N GLN A 249 -14.36 -19.78 4.34
CA GLN A 249 -15.41 -18.79 4.19
C GLN A 249 -15.67 -18.10 5.52
N MET A 250 -15.85 -16.79 5.45
CA MET A 250 -16.01 -15.89 6.58
C MET A 250 -17.29 -15.07 6.39
N GLU A 251 -18.04 -14.90 7.47
CA GLU A 251 -19.21 -14.02 7.50
C GLU A 251 -19.12 -13.12 8.72
N VAL A 252 -19.33 -11.82 8.55
CA VAL A 252 -19.40 -10.88 9.67
C VAL A 252 -20.79 -10.98 10.30
N VAL A 253 -20.86 -11.46 11.53
CA VAL A 253 -22.14 -11.59 12.26
C VAL A 253 -22.41 -10.42 13.20
N GLN A 254 -21.35 -9.75 13.65
CA GLN A 254 -21.43 -8.55 14.46
C GLN A 254 -20.17 -7.73 14.22
N GLU A 255 -20.30 -6.42 14.08
CA GLU A 255 -19.16 -5.52 14.05
C GLU A 255 -19.49 -4.16 14.67
N THR A 256 -18.45 -3.39 14.94
CA THR A 256 -18.58 -1.99 15.35
C THR A 256 -19.12 -1.17 14.19
N GLU A 257 -20.29 -0.57 14.38
CA GLU A 257 -20.92 0.31 13.39
C GLU A 257 -20.61 1.78 13.72
N PRO A 258 -19.66 2.44 13.03
CA PRO A 258 -19.40 3.85 13.25
C PRO A 258 -20.61 4.68 12.83
N VAL A 259 -20.92 5.72 13.61
CA VAL A 259 -22.08 6.60 13.40
C VAL A 259 -21.68 7.85 12.61
N ALA A 260 -22.38 8.11 11.51
CA ALA A 260 -22.15 9.30 10.67
C ALA A 260 -22.56 10.57 11.42
N GLY A 261 -21.79 11.64 11.28
CA GLY A 261 -22.07 12.93 11.91
C GLY A 261 -21.58 13.04 13.36
N SER A 262 -21.28 11.91 14.03
CA SER A 262 -20.73 11.91 15.39
C SER A 262 -19.34 11.28 15.50
N GLN A 263 -19.09 10.20 14.75
CA GLN A 263 -17.83 9.46 14.82
C GLN A 263 -17.03 9.59 13.54
N PHE A 264 -17.69 9.76 12.39
CA PHE A 264 -17.03 10.07 11.12
C PHE A 264 -17.87 11.05 10.32
N PHE A 265 -17.22 11.76 9.39
CA PHE A 265 -17.82 12.85 8.64
C PHE A 265 -17.62 12.61 7.15
N GLU A 266 -18.69 12.56 6.37
CA GLU A 266 -18.61 12.44 4.92
C GLU A 266 -19.78 13.16 4.28
N ALA A 267 -19.61 13.56 3.01
CA ALA A 267 -20.72 14.08 2.23
C ALA A 267 -21.73 12.97 1.89
N PRO A 268 -23.01 13.33 1.68
CA PRO A 268 -24.03 12.41 1.19
C PRO A 268 -23.57 11.63 -0.05
N GLY A 269 -23.90 10.33 -0.09
CA GLY A 269 -23.58 9.45 -1.21
C GLY A 269 -22.16 8.89 -1.22
N MET A 270 -21.29 9.27 -0.28
CA MET A 270 -20.00 8.59 -0.11
C MET A 270 -20.20 7.13 0.36
N PRO A 271 -19.33 6.19 -0.07
CA PRO A 271 -19.39 4.82 0.42
C PRO A 271 -19.30 4.77 1.94
N SER A 272 -20.01 3.80 2.53
CA SER A 272 -19.86 3.49 3.95
C SER A 272 -18.43 3.04 4.27
N HIS A 273 -18.16 2.76 5.54
CA HIS A 273 -16.89 2.16 5.96
C HIS A 273 -16.70 0.72 5.41
N LYS A 274 -17.75 0.05 4.92
CA LYS A 274 -17.69 -1.32 4.37
C LYS A 274 -17.39 -1.29 2.87
N LEU A 275 -16.20 -1.74 2.49
CA LEU A 275 -15.78 -1.84 1.08
C LEU A 275 -16.01 -3.24 0.49
N ALA A 276 -16.01 -4.29 1.31
CA ALA A 276 -16.35 -5.63 0.85
C ALA A 276 -16.84 -6.52 2.00
N ASP A 277 -17.91 -7.27 1.75
CA ASP A 277 -18.39 -8.41 2.56
C ASP A 277 -18.38 -9.68 1.71
N ALA A 278 -17.26 -9.93 1.03
CA ALA A 278 -17.06 -11.17 0.30
C ALA A 278 -16.60 -12.27 1.27
N ARG A 279 -17.18 -13.46 1.16
CA ARG A 279 -16.93 -14.57 2.08
C ARG A 279 -15.48 -15.03 2.11
N VAL A 280 -14.70 -14.75 1.07
CA VAL A 280 -13.27 -15.08 1.01
C VAL A 280 -12.37 -13.85 1.21
N PHE A 281 -12.94 -12.63 1.23
CA PHE A 281 -12.22 -11.46 1.71
C PHE A 281 -13.17 -10.34 2.19
N ILE A 282 -12.87 -9.76 3.34
CA ILE A 282 -13.64 -8.68 3.97
C ILE A 282 -12.77 -7.42 3.94
N SER A 283 -13.34 -6.26 3.62
CA SER A 283 -12.60 -4.99 3.64
C SER A 283 -13.39 -3.87 4.29
N ARG A 284 -12.69 -3.08 5.11
CA ARG A 284 -13.18 -1.89 5.80
C ARG A 284 -12.24 -0.72 5.59
N VAL A 285 -12.77 0.48 5.43
CA VAL A 285 -12.04 1.70 5.80
C VAL A 285 -12.16 1.84 7.32
N PHE A 286 -11.04 2.04 8.02
CA PHE A 286 -11.06 2.29 9.45
C PHE A 286 -11.59 3.70 9.72
N ARG A 287 -12.91 3.81 9.81
CA ARG A 287 -13.63 5.05 10.08
C ARG A 287 -14.14 5.09 11.51
N GLY A 288 -14.42 6.30 11.98
CA GLY A 288 -14.98 6.53 13.31
C GLY A 288 -13.92 6.96 14.30
N SER A 289 -14.25 7.86 15.22
CA SER A 289 -13.44 8.29 16.37
C SER A 289 -13.40 7.23 17.50
N LEU A 290 -13.71 5.98 17.19
CA LEU A 290 -13.69 4.89 18.15
C LEU A 290 -12.26 4.40 18.36
N ASP A 291 -11.91 4.08 19.61
CA ASP A 291 -10.58 3.58 19.96
C ASP A 291 -10.26 2.24 19.31
N ARG A 292 -11.28 1.40 19.09
CA ARG A 292 -11.19 0.05 18.54
C ARG A 292 -12.35 -0.24 17.61
N HIS A 293 -12.07 -0.93 16.52
CA HIS A 293 -13.08 -1.62 15.71
C HIS A 293 -13.11 -3.10 16.12
N GLY A 294 -14.28 -3.60 16.52
CA GLY A 294 -14.52 -4.99 16.85
C GLY A 294 -15.31 -5.69 15.76
N MET A 295 -14.99 -6.95 15.49
CA MET A 295 -15.66 -7.79 14.50
C MET A 295 -15.75 -9.23 15.02
N VAL A 296 -16.93 -9.84 14.90
CA VAL A 296 -17.16 -11.26 15.16
C VAL A 296 -17.45 -11.93 13.84
N LEU A 297 -16.70 -12.99 13.57
CA LEU A 297 -16.71 -13.75 12.34
C LEU A 297 -17.33 -15.12 12.58
N ASN A 298 -18.19 -15.55 11.68
CA ASN A 298 -18.64 -16.93 11.55
C ASN A 298 -17.84 -17.62 10.44
N LEU A 299 -17.16 -18.72 10.79
CA LEU A 299 -16.35 -19.52 9.89
C LEU A 299 -17.02 -20.86 9.52
N GLY A 300 -18.26 -21.09 9.97
CA GLY A 300 -18.97 -22.36 9.84
C GLY A 300 -19.36 -22.73 8.41
N GLN A 301 -19.23 -21.79 7.46
CA GLN A 301 -19.41 -22.05 6.03
C GLN A 301 -18.11 -22.52 5.34
N SER A 302 -16.99 -22.57 6.07
CA SER A 302 -15.76 -23.19 5.57
C SER A 302 -15.98 -24.69 5.37
N SER A 303 -15.42 -25.27 4.31
CA SER A 303 -15.72 -26.65 3.93
C SER A 303 -14.52 -27.41 3.38
N ASP A 304 -14.50 -28.71 3.65
CA ASP A 304 -13.62 -29.70 3.03
C ASP A 304 -14.45 -30.61 2.13
N LEU A 305 -13.99 -30.92 0.91
CA LEU A 305 -14.73 -31.77 -0.01
C LEU A 305 -14.93 -33.20 0.53
N MET A 306 -14.02 -33.68 1.38
CA MET A 306 -14.10 -35.01 2.00
C MET A 306 -14.77 -34.96 3.39
N GLY A 307 -15.32 -33.81 3.82
CA GLY A 307 -16.00 -33.66 5.10
C GLY A 307 -15.09 -33.80 6.33
N ARG A 308 -13.76 -33.64 6.17
CA ARG A 308 -12.82 -33.71 7.28
C ARG A 308 -13.00 -32.54 8.26
N PRO A 309 -12.73 -32.74 9.57
CA PRO A 309 -12.74 -31.65 10.54
C PRO A 309 -11.76 -30.53 10.17
N LEU A 310 -12.20 -29.28 10.33
CA LEU A 310 -11.39 -28.10 10.01
C LEU A 310 -10.81 -27.46 11.27
N GLN A 311 -9.55 -27.07 11.20
CA GLN A 311 -8.90 -26.21 12.18
C GLN A 311 -8.63 -24.84 11.56
N VAL A 312 -8.99 -23.79 12.30
CA VAL A 312 -8.80 -22.40 11.87
C VAL A 312 -7.46 -21.88 12.40
N ARG A 313 -6.71 -21.20 11.53
CA ARG A 313 -5.57 -20.36 11.89
C ARG A 313 -5.79 -18.95 11.34
N MET A 314 -5.45 -17.94 12.13
CA MET A 314 -5.56 -16.53 11.78
C MET A 314 -4.25 -15.84 12.17
N GLU A 315 -3.70 -15.05 11.26
CA GLU A 315 -2.39 -14.40 11.44
C GLU A 315 -2.45 -12.97 10.88
N VAL A 316 -1.73 -12.04 11.53
CA VAL A 316 -1.53 -10.69 10.98
C VAL A 316 -0.50 -10.78 9.86
N LEU A 317 -0.92 -10.49 8.63
CA LEU A 317 -0.09 -10.51 7.42
C LEU A 317 0.55 -9.15 7.16
N GLN A 318 -0.15 -8.07 7.50
CA GLN A 318 0.34 -6.70 7.40
C GLN A 318 -0.26 -5.86 8.51
N GLY A 319 0.51 -4.93 9.08
CA GLY A 319 0.09 -4.18 10.28
C GLY A 319 1.00 -4.44 11.47
N ASP A 320 0.75 -3.71 12.55
CA ASP A 320 1.38 -3.92 13.85
C ASP A 320 0.55 -4.96 14.63
N PRO A 321 1.10 -6.17 14.92
CA PRO A 321 0.41 -7.19 15.71
C PRO A 321 0.06 -6.73 17.13
N GLY A 322 0.79 -5.78 17.71
CA GLY A 322 0.50 -5.22 19.05
C GLY A 322 -0.80 -4.42 19.12
N LEU A 323 -1.35 -4.03 17.97
CA LEU A 323 -2.60 -3.29 17.82
C LEU A 323 -3.76 -4.17 17.32
N VAL A 324 -3.54 -5.48 17.18
CA VAL A 324 -4.52 -6.45 16.70
C VAL A 324 -4.71 -7.55 17.75
N GLN A 325 -5.95 -7.80 18.15
CA GLN A 325 -6.31 -8.90 19.04
C GLN A 325 -7.20 -9.90 18.30
N ILE A 326 -6.83 -11.17 18.36
CA ILE A 326 -7.58 -12.28 17.75
C ILE A 326 -7.93 -13.28 18.85
N ASP A 327 -9.21 -13.36 19.22
CA ASP A 327 -9.72 -14.31 20.21
C ASP A 327 -10.52 -15.42 19.50
N ARG A 328 -10.25 -16.68 19.87
CA ARG A 328 -11.00 -17.87 19.37
C ARG A 328 -11.73 -18.63 20.48
N THR A 329 -11.92 -18.00 21.64
CA THR A 329 -12.37 -18.66 22.88
C THR A 329 -13.90 -18.79 23.04
N GLY A 330 -14.65 -18.75 21.94
CA GLY A 330 -16.12 -18.92 21.96
C GLY A 330 -16.57 -20.36 21.64
N GLU A 331 -17.83 -20.68 21.95
CA GLU A 331 -18.48 -21.91 21.46
C GLU A 331 -18.78 -21.81 19.96
N GLY A 332 -18.50 -22.85 19.17
CA GLY A 332 -18.82 -22.89 17.74
C GLY A 332 -17.73 -22.29 16.82
N PRO A 333 -18.00 -22.12 15.51
CA PRO A 333 -17.00 -21.72 14.51
C PRO A 333 -16.76 -20.21 14.49
N TYR A 334 -16.69 -19.55 15.65
CA TYR A 334 -16.58 -18.10 15.74
C TYR A 334 -15.18 -17.63 16.08
N ALA A 335 -14.78 -16.49 15.51
CA ALA A 335 -13.58 -15.77 15.89
C ALA A 335 -13.90 -14.30 16.14
N ARG A 336 -13.24 -13.68 17.11
CA ARG A 336 -13.37 -12.26 17.41
C ARG A 336 -12.07 -11.54 17.07
N LEU A 337 -12.19 -10.50 16.26
CA LEU A 337 -11.11 -9.60 15.89
C LEU A 337 -11.36 -8.23 16.54
N ARG A 338 -10.33 -7.65 17.17
CA ARG A 338 -10.34 -6.25 17.57
C ARG A 338 -9.09 -5.56 17.06
N LEU A 339 -9.26 -4.36 16.52
CA LEU A 339 -8.19 -3.60 15.88
C LEU A 339 -8.23 -2.14 16.31
N ARG A 340 -7.07 -1.56 16.62
CA ARG A 340 -6.90 -0.10 16.83
C ARG A 340 -6.38 0.55 15.56
N TRP A 341 -6.55 1.86 15.41
CA TRP A 341 -5.97 2.60 14.27
C TRP A 341 -4.45 2.43 14.21
N HIS A 342 -3.91 2.23 12.99
CA HIS A 342 -2.48 2.04 12.76
C HIS A 342 -1.84 3.29 12.12
N PRO A 343 -0.65 3.72 12.57
CA PRO A 343 0.20 4.56 11.74
C PRO A 343 0.66 3.78 10.49
N PRO A 344 1.06 4.46 9.39
CA PRO A 344 1.60 3.77 8.24
C PRO A 344 2.84 2.94 8.60
N LEU A 345 3.00 1.82 7.92
CA LEU A 345 4.15 0.94 8.04
C LEU A 345 4.86 0.85 6.69
N THR A 346 6.19 0.85 6.73
CA THR A 346 7.01 0.61 5.54
C THR A 346 7.49 -0.83 5.55
N GLY A 347 7.12 -1.59 4.51
CA GLY A 347 7.54 -2.98 4.36
C GLY A 347 9.02 -3.10 3.96
N PRO A 348 9.59 -4.33 3.96
CA PRO A 348 10.98 -4.57 3.56
C PRO A 348 11.31 -4.11 2.12
N SER A 349 10.31 -4.02 1.24
CA SER A 349 10.46 -3.48 -0.11
C SER A 349 10.63 -1.95 -0.15
N GLY A 350 10.47 -1.26 0.98
CA GLY A 350 10.46 0.21 1.05
C GLY A 350 9.10 0.84 0.74
N ILE A 351 8.09 0.04 0.39
CA ILE A 351 6.73 0.54 0.11
C ILE A 351 6.01 0.82 1.42
N ARG A 352 5.44 2.02 1.53
CA ARG A 352 4.60 2.42 2.66
C ARG A 352 3.17 1.98 2.42
N SER A 353 2.58 1.32 3.41
CA SER A 353 1.18 0.97 3.42
C SER A 353 0.44 1.53 4.63
N HIS A 354 -0.84 1.82 4.41
CA HIS A 354 -1.82 2.22 5.41
C HIS A 354 -2.87 1.11 5.63
N ARG A 355 -2.61 -0.12 5.17
CA ARG A 355 -3.51 -1.26 5.30
C ARG A 355 -3.02 -2.26 6.34
N VAL A 356 -3.94 -2.78 7.14
CA VAL A 356 -3.76 -3.97 7.99
C VAL A 356 -4.45 -5.14 7.31
N ASP A 357 -3.76 -6.27 7.18
CA ASP A 357 -4.29 -7.51 6.62
C ASP A 357 -4.21 -8.63 7.66
N VAL A 358 -5.31 -9.34 7.88
CA VAL A 358 -5.38 -10.56 8.69
C VAL A 358 -5.75 -11.72 7.77
N GLY A 359 -4.86 -12.71 7.68
CA GLY A 359 -5.09 -13.95 6.94
C GLY A 359 -5.86 -14.94 7.80
N VAL A 360 -6.84 -15.63 7.20
CA VAL A 360 -7.64 -16.70 7.81
C VAL A 360 -7.45 -17.95 6.96
N PHE A 361 -7.02 -19.02 7.61
CA PHE A 361 -6.64 -20.28 7.00
C PHE A 361 -7.44 -21.40 7.64
N VAL A 362 -7.90 -22.34 6.84
CA VAL A 362 -8.45 -23.59 7.35
C VAL A 362 -7.59 -24.76 6.90
N THR A 363 -7.29 -25.66 7.82
CA THR A 363 -6.62 -26.93 7.52
C THR A 363 -7.52 -28.10 7.90
N ASN A 364 -7.49 -29.15 7.08
CA ASN A 364 -8.19 -30.40 7.31
C ASN A 364 -7.27 -31.50 7.89
N GLY A 365 -6.06 -31.12 8.34
CA GLY A 365 -5.01 -32.04 8.80
C GLY A 365 -4.13 -32.65 7.69
N VAL A 366 -4.50 -32.47 6.41
CA VAL A 366 -3.75 -32.98 5.25
C VAL A 366 -3.27 -31.83 4.37
N THR A 367 -4.14 -30.88 4.08
CA THR A 367 -3.90 -29.71 3.25
C THR A 367 -4.38 -28.43 3.93
N VAL A 368 -3.98 -27.28 3.38
CA VAL A 368 -4.33 -25.95 3.85
C VAL A 368 -4.99 -25.15 2.73
N SER A 369 -6.06 -24.42 3.07
CA SER A 369 -6.79 -23.56 2.14
C SER A 369 -5.91 -22.43 1.59
N ALA A 370 -6.32 -21.85 0.45
CA ALA A 370 -5.97 -20.47 0.15
C ALA A 370 -6.43 -19.54 1.30
N PRO A 371 -5.81 -18.35 1.50
CA PRO A 371 -6.20 -17.45 2.57
C PRO A 371 -7.59 -16.86 2.30
N GLY A 372 -8.40 -16.76 3.34
CA GLY A 372 -9.41 -15.71 3.48
C GLY A 372 -8.70 -14.48 4.03
N ILE A 373 -9.04 -13.27 3.57
CA ILE A 373 -8.32 -12.06 3.98
C ILE A 373 -9.26 -11.03 4.56
N ILE A 374 -8.90 -10.42 5.69
CA ILE A 374 -9.64 -9.30 6.28
C ILE A 374 -8.73 -8.08 6.26
N SER A 375 -9.15 -7.02 5.57
CA SER A 375 -8.37 -5.80 5.40
C SER A 375 -9.02 -4.61 6.09
N PHE A 376 -8.20 -3.82 6.81
CA PHE A 376 -8.57 -2.50 7.34
C PHE A 376 -7.66 -1.43 6.74
N TYR A 377 -8.24 -0.52 5.96
CA TYR A 377 -7.53 0.60 5.36
C TYR A 377 -7.64 1.84 6.23
N MET A 378 -6.50 2.32 6.74
CA MET A 378 -6.37 3.61 7.40
C MET A 378 -6.26 4.69 6.32
N LEU A 379 -6.99 5.78 6.43
CA LEU A 379 -6.88 6.86 5.45
C LEU A 379 -5.52 7.55 5.61
N PRO A 380 -4.70 7.66 4.54
CA PRO A 380 -3.36 8.27 4.63
C PRO A 380 -3.32 9.71 5.13
N ASN A 381 -4.37 10.49 4.88
CA ASN A 381 -4.53 11.86 5.34
C ASN A 381 -5.11 11.98 6.75
N GLU A 382 -5.38 10.86 7.44
CA GLU A 382 -5.75 10.88 8.85
C GLU A 382 -4.55 10.54 9.74
N ARG A 383 -4.35 11.33 10.79
CA ARG A 383 -3.45 11.01 11.90
C ARG A 383 -4.24 11.04 13.20
N ARG A 384 -4.07 10.01 14.02
CA ARG A 384 -4.74 9.89 15.32
C ARG A 384 -3.73 9.91 16.46
N PHE A 385 -4.13 10.57 17.55
CA PHE A 385 -3.34 10.70 18.76
C PHE A 385 -4.13 10.17 19.94
N TYR A 386 -3.45 9.58 20.90
CA TYR A 386 -4.06 8.99 22.09
C TYR A 386 -3.39 9.57 23.34
N ASN A 387 -4.16 9.80 24.39
CA ASN A 387 -3.62 10.26 25.66
C ASN A 387 -2.93 9.12 26.44
N GLY A 388 -2.33 9.44 27.59
CA GLY A 388 -1.63 8.45 28.43
C GLY A 388 -2.52 7.32 28.98
N GLN A 389 -3.85 7.46 28.92
CA GLN A 389 -4.81 6.40 29.27
C GLN A 389 -5.22 5.56 28.05
N GLY A 390 -4.68 5.84 26.87
CA GLY A 390 -4.96 5.14 25.63
C GLY A 390 -6.26 5.55 24.93
N ARG A 391 -6.91 6.63 25.36
CA ARG A 391 -8.13 7.18 24.75
C ARG A 391 -7.77 8.12 23.61
N LEU A 392 -8.56 8.12 22.53
CA LEU A 392 -8.38 9.04 21.41
C LEU A 392 -8.40 10.50 21.91
N SER A 393 -7.29 11.23 21.76
CA SER A 393 -7.23 12.63 22.14
C SER A 393 -7.53 13.56 20.97
N GLU A 394 -7.11 13.17 19.76
CA GLU A 394 -7.19 14.05 18.61
C GLU A 394 -7.17 13.28 17.27
N ILE A 395 -7.90 13.82 16.28
CA ILE A 395 -7.78 13.41 14.87
C ILE A 395 -7.43 14.63 14.01
N ALA A 396 -6.34 14.51 13.26
CA ALA A 396 -5.99 15.38 12.15
C ALA A 396 -6.51 14.76 10.84
N TYR A 397 -7.38 15.45 10.10
CA TYR A 397 -8.00 14.89 8.89
C TYR A 397 -7.35 15.30 7.55
N LEU A 398 -6.31 16.13 7.61
CA LEU A 398 -5.45 16.50 6.48
C LEU A 398 -3.99 16.43 6.89
N ALA A 399 -3.58 15.29 7.46
CA ALA A 399 -2.18 15.01 7.70
C ALA A 399 -1.39 15.08 6.38
N ALA A 400 -0.23 15.70 6.43
CA ALA A 400 0.72 15.85 5.35
C ALA A 400 1.41 14.53 5.02
N ASN A 401 1.99 14.44 3.83
CA ASN A 401 2.92 13.36 3.51
C ASN A 401 4.09 13.36 4.52
N PRO A 402 4.33 12.27 5.28
CA PRO A 402 5.37 12.26 6.30
C PRO A 402 6.80 12.12 5.72
N ASP A 403 6.95 11.97 4.40
CA ASP A 403 8.26 11.87 3.74
C ASP A 403 9.13 13.11 3.97
N ILE A 404 10.40 12.85 4.25
CA ILE A 404 11.45 13.88 4.35
C ILE A 404 11.85 14.39 2.95
N GLY A 405 11.73 13.54 1.93
CA GLY A 405 12.13 13.84 0.55
C GLY A 405 13.59 13.50 0.21
N LEU A 406 14.23 12.64 1.02
CA LEU A 406 15.52 12.06 0.66
C LEU A 406 15.38 11.09 -0.52
N PRO A 407 16.46 10.89 -1.33
CA PRO A 407 16.39 9.97 -2.45
C PRO A 407 16.14 8.52 -2.03
N VAL A 408 15.24 7.84 -2.73
CA VAL A 408 14.92 6.42 -2.47
C VAL A 408 16.06 5.52 -2.96
N ASP A 409 16.52 5.74 -4.20
CA ASP A 409 17.59 5.00 -4.83
C ASP A 409 18.95 5.37 -4.22
N ASN A 410 19.73 4.36 -3.86
CA ASN A 410 21.09 4.52 -3.36
C ASN A 410 22.07 4.99 -4.43
N ARG A 411 21.71 4.94 -5.72
CA ARG A 411 22.53 5.43 -6.83
C ARG A 411 22.22 6.87 -7.21
N ASP A 412 21.22 7.50 -6.59
CA ASP A 412 20.79 8.84 -6.95
C ASP A 412 21.89 9.88 -6.67
N PRO A 413 22.34 10.67 -7.67
CA PRO A 413 23.40 11.66 -7.51
C PRO A 413 23.07 12.76 -6.49
N ARG A 414 21.80 12.94 -6.11
CA ARG A 414 21.42 13.86 -5.02
C ARG A 414 22.04 13.49 -3.69
N TRP A 415 22.39 12.22 -3.44
CA TRP A 415 23.10 11.83 -2.22
C TRP A 415 24.43 12.55 -2.03
N ILE A 416 25.10 12.97 -3.12
CA ILE A 416 26.31 13.80 -3.04
C ILE A 416 25.97 15.16 -2.42
N ARG A 417 24.83 15.75 -2.79
CA ARG A 417 24.34 17.01 -2.21
C ARG A 417 23.87 16.82 -0.77
N VAL A 418 23.25 15.68 -0.44
CA VAL A 418 22.87 15.31 0.95
C VAL A 418 24.12 15.26 1.83
N LEU A 419 25.17 14.57 1.38
CA LEU A 419 26.44 14.46 2.11
C LEU A 419 27.04 15.85 2.35
N LEU A 420 27.12 16.68 1.30
CA LEU A 420 27.61 18.05 1.41
C LEU A 420 26.78 18.85 2.42
N ALA A 421 25.45 18.82 2.29
CA ALA A 421 24.53 19.55 3.17
C ALA A 421 24.69 19.18 4.65
N SER A 422 25.12 17.94 4.92
CA SER A 422 25.31 17.40 6.27
C SER A 422 26.72 17.64 6.82
N SER A 423 27.68 18.01 5.97
CA SER A 423 29.08 18.28 6.35
C SER A 423 29.46 19.77 6.30
N ILE A 424 28.54 20.66 5.93
CA ILE A 424 28.81 22.10 5.84
C ILE A 424 29.27 22.65 7.20
N ALA A 425 30.31 23.48 7.16
CA ALA A 425 30.76 24.31 8.27
C ALA A 425 30.60 25.80 7.90
N GLY A 426 30.37 26.66 8.90
CA GLY A 426 30.28 28.11 8.72
C GLY A 426 29.14 28.75 9.52
N ASP A 427 28.94 30.05 9.34
CA ASP A 427 28.04 30.84 10.21
C ASP A 427 26.57 30.87 9.75
N GLY A 428 26.28 30.30 8.57
CA GLY A 428 24.93 30.26 8.01
C GLY A 428 23.98 29.35 8.79
N LEU A 429 22.67 29.61 8.70
CA LEU A 429 21.64 28.85 9.43
C LEU A 429 21.74 27.33 9.23
N ARG A 430 21.95 26.88 7.98
CA ARG A 430 22.07 25.45 7.65
C ARG A 430 23.22 24.79 8.43
N SER A 431 24.38 25.43 8.46
CA SER A 431 25.57 24.95 9.19
C SER A 431 25.32 24.90 10.69
N ARG A 432 24.75 25.97 11.28
CA ARG A 432 24.40 26.02 12.72
C ARG A 432 23.42 24.91 13.11
N LEU A 433 22.45 24.58 12.25
CA LEU A 433 21.52 23.49 12.49
C LEU A 433 22.21 22.11 12.44
N MET A 434 23.11 21.91 11.48
CA MET A 434 23.89 20.66 11.39
C MET A 434 24.83 20.48 12.58
N GLU A 435 25.47 21.56 13.05
CA GLU A 435 26.36 21.55 14.23
C GLU A 435 25.65 21.22 15.54
N LYS A 436 24.34 21.46 15.63
CA LYS A 436 23.54 21.02 16.77
C LYS A 436 23.33 19.50 16.81
N LEU A 437 23.41 18.81 15.67
CA LEU A 437 23.07 17.39 15.55
C LEU A 437 24.27 16.50 15.26
N LEU A 438 25.34 17.06 14.71
CA LEU A 438 26.56 16.35 14.35
C LEU A 438 27.77 16.98 15.01
N THR A 439 28.60 16.13 15.61
CA THR A 439 29.94 16.50 16.08
C THR A 439 30.84 16.88 14.91
N GLU A 440 31.93 17.61 15.20
CA GLU A 440 32.94 17.92 14.19
C GLU A 440 33.55 16.66 13.55
N VAL A 441 33.77 15.61 14.36
CA VAL A 441 34.30 14.31 13.90
C VAL A 441 33.34 13.68 12.88
N GLN A 442 32.04 13.67 13.17
CA GLN A 442 31.00 13.16 12.27
C GLN A 442 30.95 13.92 10.96
N ARG A 443 30.96 15.27 11.02
CA ARG A 443 30.95 16.09 9.81
C ARG A 443 32.19 15.87 8.95
N LYS A 444 33.38 15.76 9.57
CA LYS A 444 34.62 15.42 8.86
C LYS A 444 34.56 14.03 8.23
N ALA A 445 33.96 13.06 8.90
CA ALA A 445 33.77 11.71 8.35
C ALA A 445 32.81 11.71 7.14
N LEU A 446 31.67 12.42 7.21
CA LEU A 446 30.76 12.59 6.07
C LEU A 446 31.45 13.33 4.90
N GLN A 447 32.23 14.36 5.21
CA GLN A 447 33.03 15.09 4.22
C GLN A 447 34.03 14.18 3.49
N ALA A 448 34.64 13.22 4.19
CA ALA A 448 35.57 12.27 3.59
C ALA A 448 34.89 11.33 2.57
N PHE A 449 33.61 10.98 2.77
CA PHE A 449 32.82 10.26 1.76
C PHE A 449 32.42 11.17 0.59
N TRP A 450 32.11 12.44 0.85
CA TRP A 450 31.69 13.40 -0.17
C TRP A 450 32.81 13.73 -1.18
N GLN A 451 34.03 14.01 -0.71
CA GLN A 451 35.14 14.49 -1.54
C GLN A 451 35.46 13.66 -2.79
N PRO A 452 35.58 12.31 -2.72
CA PRO A 452 35.83 11.51 -3.93
C PRO A 452 34.62 11.50 -4.88
N LEU A 453 33.40 11.46 -4.35
CA LEU A 453 32.17 11.44 -5.16
C LEU A 453 31.97 12.78 -5.90
N ASP A 454 32.24 13.91 -5.24
CA ASP A 454 32.12 15.22 -5.86
C ASP A 454 33.14 15.43 -6.99
N ARG A 455 34.37 14.91 -6.84
CA ARG A 455 35.36 14.93 -7.92
C ARG A 455 34.85 14.22 -9.17
N GLN A 456 34.30 13.01 -9.01
CA GLN A 456 33.71 12.26 -10.12
C GLN A 456 32.50 13.00 -10.72
N ARG A 457 31.64 13.60 -9.90
CA ARG A 457 30.50 14.42 -10.36
C ARG A 457 30.96 15.61 -11.21
N GLN A 458 32.00 16.31 -10.78
CA GLN A 458 32.56 17.45 -11.52
C GLN A 458 33.20 17.01 -12.85
N GLU A 459 33.89 15.87 -12.85
CA GLU A 459 34.43 15.27 -14.09
C GLU A 459 33.31 14.90 -15.06
N LEU A 460 32.26 14.24 -14.57
CA LEU A 460 31.08 13.91 -15.37
C LEU A 460 30.44 15.16 -15.98
N ALA A 461 30.23 16.21 -15.18
CA ALA A 461 29.67 17.47 -15.66
C ALA A 461 30.54 18.13 -16.75
N LYS A 462 31.88 18.06 -16.63
CA LYS A 462 32.80 18.55 -17.67
C LYS A 462 32.68 17.75 -18.97
N MET A 463 32.55 16.42 -18.89
CA MET A 463 32.37 15.57 -20.07
C MET A 463 31.02 15.82 -20.76
N GLU A 464 29.96 16.04 -19.99
CA GLU A 464 28.61 16.32 -20.51
C GLU A 464 28.50 17.70 -21.16
N ALA A 465 29.27 18.68 -20.68
CA ALA A 465 29.31 20.02 -21.26
C ALA A 465 29.97 20.09 -22.65
N GLN A 466 30.80 19.11 -23.02
CA GLN A 466 31.50 19.06 -24.32
C GLN A 466 31.35 17.69 -25.00
N PRO A 467 30.15 17.36 -25.52
CA PRO A 467 29.84 16.02 -26.00
C PRO A 467 30.48 15.70 -27.36
N SER A 468 31.20 14.59 -27.41
CA SER A 468 31.74 13.88 -28.58
C SER A 468 31.37 12.40 -28.49
N PRO A 469 31.42 11.62 -29.59
CA PRO A 469 31.09 10.19 -29.54
C PRO A 469 31.91 9.40 -28.49
N GLN A 470 33.20 9.72 -28.32
CA GLN A 470 34.03 9.09 -27.28
C GLN A 470 33.69 9.57 -25.86
N THR A 471 33.38 10.86 -25.68
CA THR A 471 33.03 11.39 -24.35
C THR A 471 31.62 10.99 -23.90
N LYS A 472 30.68 10.70 -24.82
CA LYS A 472 29.36 10.15 -24.47
C LYS A 472 29.45 8.76 -23.83
N ALA A 473 30.18 7.84 -24.45
CA ALA A 473 30.38 6.50 -23.89
C ALA A 473 31.17 6.55 -22.57
N GLY A 474 32.18 7.43 -22.48
CA GLY A 474 32.91 7.67 -21.24
C GLY A 474 32.03 8.26 -20.12
N ALA A 475 31.16 9.21 -20.43
CA ALA A 475 30.24 9.84 -19.48
C ALA A 475 29.21 8.85 -18.96
N GLU A 476 28.65 7.99 -19.83
CA GLU A 476 27.73 6.93 -19.40
C GLU A 476 28.42 5.94 -18.45
N LYS A 477 29.63 5.50 -18.79
CA LYS A 477 30.42 4.62 -17.92
C LYS A 477 30.72 5.28 -16.57
N LEU A 478 31.12 6.56 -16.57
CA LEU A 478 31.40 7.30 -15.34
C LEU A 478 30.13 7.54 -14.51
N ARG A 479 28.98 7.80 -15.14
CA ARG A 479 27.68 7.94 -14.47
C ARG A 479 27.27 6.66 -13.76
N ASN A 480 27.42 5.51 -14.43
CA ASN A 480 27.14 4.21 -13.84
C ASN A 480 28.06 3.94 -12.65
N LYS A 481 29.37 4.16 -12.83
CA LYS A 481 30.36 4.03 -11.77
C LYS A 481 30.06 4.96 -10.58
N LEU A 482 29.73 6.21 -10.83
CA LEU A 482 29.38 7.18 -9.79
C LEU A 482 28.18 6.68 -8.98
N GLY A 483 27.13 6.18 -9.66
CA GLY A 483 25.99 5.56 -8.98
C GLY A 483 26.38 4.38 -8.09
N ASP A 484 27.28 3.51 -8.55
CA ASP A 484 27.79 2.38 -7.76
C ASP A 484 28.61 2.85 -6.55
N ASP A 485 29.49 3.83 -6.74
CA ASP A 485 30.34 4.41 -5.69
C ASP A 485 29.51 5.15 -4.62
N ILE A 486 28.44 5.86 -5.02
CA ILE A 486 27.47 6.46 -4.08
C ILE A 486 26.82 5.34 -3.26
N ALA A 487 26.28 4.31 -3.91
CA ALA A 487 25.60 3.23 -3.23
C ALA A 487 26.53 2.47 -2.26
N GLU A 488 27.81 2.32 -2.62
CA GLU A 488 28.83 1.76 -1.74
C GLU A 488 29.11 2.67 -0.53
N ALA A 489 29.29 3.97 -0.75
CA ALA A 489 29.54 4.94 0.31
C ALA A 489 28.39 4.97 1.34
N LEU A 490 27.14 4.93 0.86
CA LEU A 490 25.95 4.92 1.71
C LEU A 490 25.82 3.67 2.59
N ARG A 491 26.37 2.53 2.16
CA ARG A 491 26.36 1.26 2.93
C ARG A 491 27.50 1.17 3.94
N LYS A 492 28.56 1.97 3.81
CA LYS A 492 29.69 1.95 4.74
C LYS A 492 29.26 2.49 6.11
N PRO A 493 29.82 1.96 7.21
CA PRO A 493 29.57 2.50 8.54
C PRO A 493 30.22 3.89 8.67
N LEU A 494 29.54 4.80 9.34
CA LEU A 494 30.19 5.98 9.91
C LEU A 494 30.95 5.49 11.16
N GLN A 495 32.24 5.80 11.31
CA GLN A 495 33.11 5.21 12.36
C GLN A 495 32.66 5.64 13.78
N GLU A 496 31.65 4.97 14.31
CA GLU A 496 30.99 5.27 15.60
C GLU A 496 30.57 4.00 16.37
N PRO A 497 30.38 4.11 17.70
CA PRO A 497 29.72 3.06 18.49
C PRO A 497 28.29 2.84 17.97
N GLY A 498 27.99 1.64 17.47
CA GLY A 498 26.66 1.27 16.98
C GLY A 498 26.57 0.87 15.51
N GLY A 499 27.65 1.07 14.73
CA GLY A 499 27.79 0.46 13.39
C GLY A 499 26.77 0.90 12.33
N LYS A 500 26.10 2.05 12.51
CA LYS A 500 25.13 2.57 11.54
C LYS A 500 25.80 2.96 10.23
N THR A 501 25.11 2.70 9.12
CA THR A 501 25.58 3.10 7.79
C THR A 501 25.46 4.61 7.60
N VAL A 502 26.23 5.16 6.66
CA VAL A 502 26.13 6.58 6.27
C VAL A 502 24.68 6.94 5.91
N ARG A 503 23.97 6.08 5.16
CA ARG A 503 22.55 6.32 4.84
C ARG A 503 21.68 6.44 6.08
N GLN A 504 21.80 5.52 7.03
CA GLN A 504 21.01 5.54 8.26
C GLN A 504 21.27 6.80 9.08
N VAL A 505 22.53 7.23 9.18
CA VAL A 505 22.89 8.47 9.88
C VAL A 505 22.27 9.69 9.20
N LEU A 506 22.28 9.75 7.86
CA LEU A 506 21.66 10.86 7.11
C LEU A 506 20.14 10.85 7.26
N GLU A 507 19.47 9.69 7.18
CA GLU A 507 18.03 9.58 7.40
C GLU A 507 17.64 10.06 8.81
N GLU A 508 18.37 9.62 9.85
CA GLU A 508 18.14 10.05 11.24
C GLU A 508 18.41 11.54 11.45
N LEU A 509 19.43 12.10 10.78
CA LEU A 509 19.77 13.51 10.85
C LEU A 509 18.61 14.39 10.38
N PHE A 510 18.10 14.12 9.17
CA PHE A 510 17.01 14.92 8.62
C PHE A 510 15.68 14.68 9.34
N ASP A 511 15.45 13.48 9.90
CA ASP A 511 14.28 13.25 10.74
C ASP A 511 14.35 14.05 12.05
N LYS A 512 15.52 14.08 12.72
CA LYS A 512 15.75 14.90 13.91
C LYS A 512 15.57 16.40 13.63
N LEU A 513 16.04 16.89 12.49
CA LEU A 513 15.80 18.27 12.07
C LEU A 513 14.31 18.59 11.93
N ALA A 514 13.53 17.67 11.35
CA ALA A 514 12.10 17.86 11.20
C ALA A 514 11.37 17.93 12.56
N GLN A 515 11.96 17.38 13.63
CA GLN A 515 11.39 17.36 14.97
C GLN A 515 11.67 18.64 15.80
N PHE A 516 12.42 19.62 15.28
CA PHE A 516 12.73 20.85 16.03
C PHE A 516 11.50 21.76 16.15
N SER A 517 10.79 21.69 17.28
CA SER A 517 9.54 22.44 17.52
C SER A 517 9.68 23.95 17.36
N GLU A 518 10.84 24.52 17.68
CA GLU A 518 11.10 25.98 17.59
C GLU A 518 11.66 26.42 16.23
N LEU A 519 11.84 25.51 15.25
CA LEU A 519 12.58 25.80 14.02
C LEU A 519 12.03 27.03 13.29
N TYR A 520 10.73 27.07 13.00
CA TYR A 520 10.15 28.24 12.34
C TYR A 520 9.95 29.40 13.31
N LEU A 521 9.53 29.12 14.55
CA LEU A 521 9.09 30.13 15.51
C LEU A 521 10.25 31.06 15.89
N ASP A 522 11.43 30.52 16.14
CA ASP A 522 12.61 31.30 16.54
C ASP A 522 13.40 31.86 15.34
N LEU A 523 13.37 31.17 14.20
CA LEU A 523 14.29 31.45 13.08
C LEU A 523 13.58 31.98 11.82
N ARG A 524 12.31 32.39 11.95
CA ARG A 524 11.48 32.88 10.84
C ARG A 524 12.17 33.90 9.93
N PRO A 525 12.82 34.98 10.43
CA PRO A 525 13.44 35.97 9.55
C PRO A 525 14.59 35.43 8.69
N GLU A 526 15.32 34.41 9.18
CA GLU A 526 16.35 33.73 8.39
C GLU A 526 15.73 32.76 7.38
N ILE A 527 14.69 32.01 7.80
CA ILE A 527 13.99 31.06 6.95
C ILE A 527 13.27 31.76 5.79
N ASP A 528 12.55 32.86 6.05
CA ASP A 528 11.82 33.60 5.02
C ASP A 528 12.79 34.21 3.99
N ARG A 529 13.99 34.64 4.42
CA ARG A 529 15.07 35.06 3.51
C ARG A 529 15.58 33.91 2.64
N LEU A 530 15.79 32.73 3.23
CA LEU A 530 16.20 31.54 2.48
C LEU A 530 15.10 31.06 1.52
N ALA A 531 13.82 31.19 1.90
CA ALA A 531 12.69 30.86 1.04
C ALA A 531 12.62 31.81 -0.16
N ALA A 532 12.85 33.12 0.04
CA ALA A 532 12.90 34.12 -1.03
C ALA A 532 14.04 33.85 -2.03
N ALA A 533 15.15 33.29 -1.55
CA ALA A 533 16.31 32.91 -2.38
C ALA A 533 16.26 31.45 -2.88
N SER A 534 15.16 30.74 -2.64
CA SER A 534 15.05 29.33 -2.99
C SER A 534 14.96 29.12 -4.51
N PRO A 535 15.57 28.06 -5.07
CA PRO A 535 15.31 27.67 -6.45
C PRO A 535 13.88 27.15 -6.69
N LYS A 536 13.11 26.87 -5.63
CA LYS A 536 11.70 26.46 -5.74
C LYS A 536 10.80 27.69 -5.75
N VAL A 537 10.15 27.94 -6.89
CA VAL A 537 9.31 29.13 -7.12
C VAL A 537 8.18 29.26 -6.07
N SER A 538 7.62 28.14 -5.61
CA SER A 538 6.55 28.11 -4.61
C SER A 538 7.02 28.22 -3.16
N ALA A 539 8.33 28.34 -2.89
CA ALA A 539 8.87 28.15 -1.54
C ALA A 539 8.25 29.08 -0.47
N GLN A 540 8.14 30.38 -0.78
CA GLN A 540 7.55 31.35 0.15
C GLN A 540 6.05 31.08 0.35
N GLU A 541 5.32 30.84 -0.74
CA GLU A 541 3.88 30.57 -0.70
C GLU A 541 3.57 29.28 0.06
N ASP A 542 4.36 28.22 -0.15
CA ASP A 542 4.19 26.93 0.51
C ASP A 542 4.40 27.03 2.03
N ILE A 543 5.44 27.74 2.46
CA ILE A 543 5.72 27.95 3.90
C ILE A 543 4.63 28.82 4.53
N GLN A 544 4.23 29.91 3.87
CA GLN A 544 3.17 30.79 4.37
C GLN A 544 1.82 30.08 4.46
N ARG A 545 1.46 29.28 3.44
CA ARG A 545 0.23 28.49 3.42
C ARG A 545 0.20 27.49 4.56
N GLU A 546 1.31 26.82 4.83
CA GLU A 546 1.40 25.83 5.90
C GLU A 546 1.38 26.48 7.29
N ALA A 547 2.10 27.60 7.49
CA ALA A 547 2.00 28.38 8.71
C ALA A 547 0.56 28.89 8.94
N ARG A 548 -0.10 29.40 7.89
CA ARG A 548 -1.49 29.84 7.94
C ARG A 548 -2.44 28.69 8.28
N ARG A 549 -2.24 27.50 7.70
CA ARG A 549 -3.00 26.30 8.05
C ARG A 549 -2.90 25.99 9.54
N LEU A 550 -1.71 26.08 10.13
CA LEU A 550 -1.54 25.84 11.57
C LEU A 550 -2.21 26.92 12.45
N VAL A 551 -2.26 28.18 11.98
CA VAL A 551 -3.08 29.21 12.64
C VAL A 551 -4.56 28.89 12.53
N ASP A 552 -5.03 28.49 11.35
CA ASP A 552 -6.44 28.17 11.13
C ASP A 552 -6.90 26.93 11.92
N LEU A 553 -5.98 26.01 12.20
CA LEU A 553 -6.17 24.87 13.10
C LEU A 553 -5.97 25.21 14.58
N GLY A 554 -5.62 26.45 14.95
CA GLY A 554 -5.39 26.84 16.35
C GLY A 554 -4.21 26.10 16.99
N VAL A 555 -3.20 25.73 16.21
CA VAL A 555 -1.91 25.20 16.68
C VAL A 555 -0.96 26.37 16.92
N LEU A 556 -0.95 27.36 16.01
CA LEU A 556 -0.21 28.61 16.14
C LEU A 556 -1.16 29.79 16.38
N ILE A 557 -0.63 30.83 17.01
CA ILE A 557 -1.30 32.12 17.19
C ILE A 557 -0.38 33.22 16.66
N GLU A 558 -0.97 34.17 15.94
CA GLU A 558 -0.30 35.40 15.52
C GLU A 558 -0.50 36.48 16.59
N GLN A 559 0.60 36.94 17.18
CA GLN A 559 0.61 38.02 18.16
C GLN A 559 0.62 39.40 17.49
N ALA A 560 0.33 40.44 18.28
CA ALA A 560 0.51 41.82 17.85
C ALA A 560 1.96 42.04 17.36
N GLY A 561 2.11 42.50 16.12
CA GLY A 561 3.42 42.64 15.45
C GLY A 561 3.75 41.52 14.45
N GLY A 562 2.87 40.53 14.28
CA GLY A 562 3.01 39.49 13.24
C GLY A 562 3.91 38.31 13.63
N THR A 563 4.32 38.22 14.90
CA THR A 563 5.08 37.10 15.45
C THR A 563 4.17 35.88 15.64
N LEU A 564 4.62 34.72 15.17
CA LEU A 564 3.92 33.46 15.38
C LEU A 564 4.47 32.73 16.59
N VAL A 565 3.59 32.24 17.45
CA VAL A 565 3.93 31.41 18.61
C VAL A 565 3.05 30.17 18.65
N ALA A 566 3.52 29.10 19.29
CA ALA A 566 2.67 27.94 19.56
C ALA A 566 1.58 28.30 20.60
N THR A 567 0.39 27.73 20.42
CA THR A 567 -0.74 27.91 21.36
C THR A 567 -0.42 27.32 22.73
N SER A 568 0.28 26.19 22.75
CA SER A 568 0.77 25.53 23.96
C SER A 568 2.24 25.88 24.20
N PRO A 569 2.67 26.14 25.45
CA PRO A 569 4.08 26.33 25.76
C PRO A 569 4.86 25.03 25.52
N GLN A 570 6.18 25.14 25.34
CA GLN A 570 7.04 24.04 24.89
C GLN A 570 6.97 22.78 25.79
N GLU A 571 6.85 22.97 27.11
CA GLU A 571 6.75 21.87 28.08
C GLU A 571 5.39 21.17 28.05
N ARG A 572 4.39 21.76 27.40
CA ARG A 572 3.01 21.25 27.29
C ARG A 572 2.63 20.85 25.86
N LEU A 573 3.56 20.90 24.90
CA LEU A 573 3.30 20.44 23.54
C LEU A 573 2.92 18.95 23.55
N THR A 574 1.69 18.68 23.10
CA THR A 574 1.17 17.33 22.91
C THR A 574 1.86 16.64 21.73
N GLU A 575 1.65 15.33 21.57
CA GLU A 575 2.11 14.62 20.37
C GLU A 575 1.49 15.18 19.08
N ALA A 576 0.24 15.67 19.16
CA ALA A 576 -0.43 16.31 18.03
C ALA A 576 0.25 17.65 17.69
N ASP A 577 0.52 18.50 18.67
CA ASP A 577 1.22 19.79 18.45
C ASP A 577 2.59 19.56 17.79
N ARG A 578 3.35 18.58 18.29
CA ARG A 578 4.66 18.21 17.71
C ARG A 578 4.53 17.68 16.29
N HIS A 579 3.47 16.94 15.99
CA HIS A 579 3.20 16.46 14.64
C HIS A 579 2.94 17.62 13.67
N TYR A 580 2.07 18.57 14.02
CA TYR A 580 1.79 19.73 13.18
C TYR A 580 3.04 20.61 12.95
N LEU A 581 3.81 20.86 14.00
CA LEU A 581 5.08 21.60 13.87
C LEU A 581 6.07 20.84 12.97
N ARG A 582 6.12 19.51 13.07
CA ARG A 582 6.93 18.68 12.17
C ARG A 582 6.47 18.81 10.71
N GLU A 583 5.18 18.91 10.42
CA GLU A 583 4.68 19.10 9.04
C GLU A 583 5.14 20.44 8.44
N LEU A 584 5.07 21.51 9.23
CA LEU A 584 5.64 22.81 8.85
C LEU A 584 7.15 22.71 8.62
N ASN A 585 7.87 22.01 9.52
CA ASN A 585 9.31 21.82 9.37
C ASN A 585 9.67 21.03 8.12
N LEU A 586 8.92 20.00 7.75
CA LEU A 586 9.14 19.28 6.49
C LEU A 586 9.00 20.20 5.27
N THR A 587 8.02 21.11 5.29
CA THR A 587 7.86 22.12 4.24
C THR A 587 9.04 23.09 4.22
N ILE A 588 9.47 23.61 5.37
CA ILE A 588 10.64 24.50 5.48
C ILE A 588 11.93 23.82 5.03
N LEU A 589 12.15 22.57 5.45
CA LEU A 589 13.32 21.79 5.09
C LEU A 589 13.40 21.60 3.58
N SER A 590 12.30 21.22 2.95
CA SER A 590 12.26 20.96 1.52
C SER A 590 12.12 22.22 0.65
N GLN A 591 11.63 23.34 1.16
CA GLN A 591 11.41 24.55 0.37
C GLN A 591 12.49 25.61 0.56
N ALA A 592 13.12 25.72 1.74
CA ALA A 592 14.06 26.80 2.06
C ALA A 592 15.43 26.31 2.53
N LEU A 593 15.48 25.35 3.46
CA LEU A 593 16.76 24.92 4.05
C LEU A 593 17.54 23.98 3.13
N PHE A 594 16.89 23.04 2.45
CA PHE A 594 17.56 22.04 1.62
C PHE A 594 16.80 21.77 0.29
N PRO A 595 16.42 22.81 -0.48
CA PRO A 595 15.56 22.66 -1.65
C PRO A 595 16.16 21.87 -2.80
N GLU A 596 17.49 21.80 -2.85
CA GLU A 596 18.25 21.06 -3.86
C GLU A 596 18.51 19.59 -3.47
N VAL A 597 18.16 19.23 -2.24
CA VAL A 597 18.45 17.93 -1.62
C VAL A 597 17.16 17.17 -1.37
N LEU A 598 16.13 17.86 -0.88
CA LEU A 598 14.88 17.27 -0.45
C LEU A 598 13.78 17.53 -1.48
N GLU A 599 13.24 16.46 -2.02
CA GLU A 599 12.13 16.46 -2.96
C GLU A 599 10.94 15.72 -2.37
N ARG A 600 9.89 16.47 -2.06
CA ARG A 600 8.63 15.94 -1.53
C ARG A 600 7.48 16.83 -1.96
N SER A 601 6.28 16.26 -1.97
CA SER A 601 5.05 17.02 -2.09
C SER A 601 4.76 17.79 -0.79
N THR A 602 4.32 19.04 -0.91
CA THR A 602 3.81 19.85 0.21
C THR A 602 2.30 19.68 0.42
N ALA A 603 1.63 18.84 -0.39
CA ALA A 603 0.23 18.54 -0.25
C ALA A 603 -0.06 17.58 0.94
N PRO A 604 -1.30 17.56 1.45
CA PRO A 604 -1.80 16.49 2.32
C PRO A 604 -1.51 15.11 1.72
N ALA A 605 -1.32 14.09 2.56
CA ALA A 605 -1.11 12.72 2.09
C ALA A 605 -2.24 12.31 1.14
N PHE A 606 -1.87 11.74 -0.01
CA PHE A 606 -2.83 11.41 -1.06
C PHE A 606 -3.76 10.31 -0.60
N VAL A 607 -5.06 10.51 -0.83
CA VAL A 607 -6.10 9.50 -0.64
C VAL A 607 -7.04 9.53 -1.83
N ASP A 608 -7.48 8.35 -2.24
CA ASP A 608 -8.50 8.21 -3.27
C ASP A 608 -9.80 8.92 -2.87
N ASN A 609 -10.25 9.87 -3.68
CA ASN A 609 -11.44 10.67 -3.41
C ASN A 609 -12.75 9.86 -3.44
N ARG A 610 -12.70 8.60 -3.90
CA ARG A 610 -13.81 7.64 -3.79
C ARG A 610 -13.96 7.11 -2.36
N LEU A 611 -12.90 7.19 -1.55
CA LEU A 611 -12.86 6.65 -0.19
C LEU A 611 -13.11 7.70 0.90
N THR A 612 -12.89 8.99 0.65
CA THR A 612 -13.11 10.06 1.65
C THR A 612 -13.20 11.43 0.98
N SER A 613 -13.93 12.33 1.64
CA SER A 613 -13.86 13.77 1.35
C SER A 613 -12.75 14.42 2.19
N PRO A 614 -11.95 15.37 1.66
CA PRO A 614 -10.99 16.15 2.43
C PRO A 614 -11.68 17.02 3.49
N LYS A 615 -11.14 17.07 4.71
CA LYS A 615 -11.76 17.76 5.87
C LYS A 615 -10.79 18.79 6.45
N PRO A 616 -10.96 20.10 6.17
CA PRO A 616 -10.00 21.13 6.56
C PRO A 616 -10.13 21.55 8.03
N TRP A 617 -10.14 20.57 8.93
CA TRP A 617 -10.21 20.78 10.37
C TRP A 617 -9.49 19.67 11.15
N ARG A 618 -9.32 19.90 12.44
CA ARG A 618 -8.94 18.88 13.43
C ARG A 618 -9.96 18.84 14.55
N ASP A 619 -10.12 17.68 15.16
CA ASP A 619 -11.04 17.46 16.28
C ASP A 619 -10.28 16.99 17.53
N VAL A 620 -10.40 17.75 18.62
CA VAL A 620 -9.80 17.48 19.94
C VAL A 620 -10.87 16.94 20.89
N PHE A 621 -10.74 15.70 21.32
CA PHE A 621 -11.76 14.98 22.09
C PHE A 621 -11.69 15.31 23.59
N ARG A 622 -12.88 15.42 24.21
CA ARG A 622 -13.05 15.77 25.62
C ARG A 622 -13.74 14.63 26.37
N TYR A 623 -13.21 14.28 27.52
CA TYR A 623 -13.73 13.21 28.37
C TYR A 623 -13.97 13.74 29.79
N ASP A 624 -14.91 13.12 30.50
CA ASP A 624 -15.05 13.34 31.94
C ASP A 624 -14.00 12.53 32.74
N GLU A 625 -14.02 12.67 34.07
CA GLU A 625 -13.11 11.96 34.97
C GLU A 625 -13.26 10.43 34.88
N ALA A 626 -14.48 9.94 34.62
CA ALA A 626 -14.76 8.51 34.43
C ALA A 626 -14.29 7.99 33.07
N GLY A 627 -14.09 8.88 32.10
CA GLY A 627 -13.73 8.56 30.73
C GLY A 627 -14.86 8.43 29.74
N ALA A 628 -16.05 8.89 30.08
CA ALA A 628 -17.11 9.04 29.11
C ALA A 628 -16.78 10.21 28.17
N LEU A 629 -17.04 10.02 26.88
CA LEU A 629 -16.86 11.06 25.87
C LEU A 629 -17.90 12.17 26.11
N LEU A 630 -17.45 13.39 26.35
CA LEU A 630 -18.30 14.58 26.47
C LEU A 630 -18.59 15.22 25.11
N GLY A 631 -17.71 15.00 24.13
CA GLY A 631 -17.76 15.57 22.79
C GLY A 631 -16.37 15.98 22.32
N TRP A 632 -16.28 16.90 21.36
CA TRP A 632 -14.99 17.39 20.88
C TRP A 632 -15.01 18.89 20.59
N VAL A 633 -13.82 19.43 20.39
CA VAL A 633 -13.58 20.78 19.94
C VAL A 633 -13.03 20.70 18.53
N ARG A 634 -13.73 21.33 17.57
CA ARG A 634 -13.28 21.44 16.18
C ARG A 634 -12.57 22.76 15.97
N HIS A 635 -11.37 22.71 15.42
CA HIS A 635 -10.62 23.89 14.97
C HIS A 635 -10.64 23.97 13.44
N GLN A 636 -11.15 25.09 12.92
CA GLN A 636 -11.27 25.33 11.48
C GLN A 636 -11.31 26.83 11.22
N GLU A 637 -10.58 27.30 10.20
CA GLU A 637 -10.62 28.70 9.74
C GLU A 637 -10.43 29.73 10.88
N SER A 638 -9.48 29.45 11.78
CA SER A 638 -9.17 30.26 12.96
C SER A 638 -10.34 30.37 13.97
N ARG A 639 -11.32 29.47 13.87
CA ARG A 639 -12.47 29.38 14.78
C ARG A 639 -12.45 28.07 15.54
N THR A 640 -13.09 28.12 16.71
CA THR A 640 -13.25 26.98 17.61
C THR A 640 -14.74 26.71 17.78
N HIS A 641 -15.15 25.46 17.57
CA HIS A 641 -16.54 25.03 17.65
C HIS A 641 -16.67 23.84 18.59
N PHE A 642 -17.63 23.89 19.50
CA PHE A 642 -17.89 22.81 20.45
C PHE A 642 -18.95 21.88 19.90
N PHE A 643 -18.71 20.58 20.02
CA PHE A 643 -19.67 19.53 19.71
C PHE A 643 -19.91 18.68 20.95
N ASP A 644 -21.13 18.17 21.10
CA ASP A 644 -21.43 17.12 22.08
C ASP A 644 -21.08 15.73 21.52
N ALA A 645 -21.17 14.69 22.35
CA ALA A 645 -20.86 13.31 21.96
C ALA A 645 -21.79 12.73 20.87
N SER A 646 -22.95 13.36 20.64
CA SER A 646 -23.88 12.98 19.57
C SER A 646 -23.61 13.69 18.24
N GLY A 647 -22.68 14.64 18.21
CA GLY A 647 -22.33 15.41 17.02
C GLY A 647 -23.15 16.65 16.76
N ARG A 648 -23.90 17.14 17.77
CA ARG A 648 -24.59 18.41 17.69
C ARG A 648 -23.62 19.55 18.00
N LEU A 649 -23.69 20.63 17.22
CA LEU A 649 -22.99 21.87 17.50
C LEU A 649 -23.55 22.53 18.76
N LEU A 650 -22.67 22.95 19.66
CA LEU A 650 -22.98 23.71 20.87
C LEU A 650 -22.57 25.18 20.67
N PRO A 651 -23.47 26.04 20.14
CA PRO A 651 -23.11 27.41 19.77
C PRO A 651 -22.75 28.30 20.96
N GLU A 652 -23.28 27.98 22.15
CA GLU A 652 -23.02 28.70 23.39
C GLU A 652 -22.05 27.93 24.30
N GLY A 653 -21.36 26.93 23.75
CA GLY A 653 -20.37 26.13 24.47
C GLY A 653 -20.96 24.96 25.27
N PRO A 654 -20.10 24.20 25.95
CA PRO A 654 -20.48 22.94 26.59
C PRO A 654 -21.37 23.09 27.83
N GLU A 655 -21.49 24.30 28.38
CA GLU A 655 -22.34 24.58 29.55
C GLU A 655 -23.84 24.71 29.18
N HIS A 656 -24.17 24.81 27.89
CA HIS A 656 -25.54 24.96 27.38
C HIS A 656 -25.94 23.86 26.37
N PRO A 657 -25.88 22.56 26.75
CA PRO A 657 -26.15 21.43 25.84
C PRO A 657 -27.59 21.37 25.31
N GLU A 658 -28.54 22.01 25.99
CA GLU A 658 -29.93 22.14 25.59
C GLU A 658 -30.12 22.99 24.33
N ARG A 659 -29.14 23.83 23.99
CA ARG A 659 -29.14 24.68 22.78
C ARG A 659 -28.41 24.04 21.59
N GLY A 660 -28.07 22.75 21.70
CA GLY A 660 -27.39 21.99 20.67
C GLY A 660 -28.17 21.95 19.34
N ARG A 661 -27.44 22.05 18.22
CA ARG A 661 -28.01 22.05 16.86
C ARG A 661 -27.45 20.89 16.04
N GLU A 662 -28.33 20.22 15.30
CA GLU A 662 -27.91 19.24 14.30
C GLU A 662 -27.08 19.90 13.20
N VAL A 663 -26.16 19.13 12.64
CA VAL A 663 -25.22 19.60 11.61
C VAL A 663 -25.25 18.66 10.41
N SER A 664 -25.21 19.24 9.22
CA SER A 664 -25.07 18.49 7.96
C SER A 664 -23.71 18.73 7.33
N TYR A 665 -23.19 17.73 6.61
CA TYR A 665 -21.90 17.76 5.94
C TYR A 665 -22.07 17.73 4.42
N ASP A 666 -21.54 18.71 3.69
CA ASP A 666 -21.65 18.82 2.23
C ASP A 666 -20.29 19.16 1.60
N ARG A 667 -20.08 18.82 0.32
CA ARG A 667 -18.89 19.26 -0.43
C ARG A 667 -19.09 20.67 -1.00
N ASP A 668 -18.08 21.51 -0.87
CA ASP A 668 -18.01 22.76 -1.62
C ASP A 668 -17.53 22.57 -3.07
N ALA A 669 -17.42 23.66 -3.82
CA ALA A 669 -16.97 23.63 -5.22
C ALA A 669 -15.53 23.12 -5.40
N ALA A 670 -14.70 23.19 -4.35
CA ALA A 670 -13.34 22.64 -4.33
C ALA A 670 -13.31 21.17 -3.89
N GLY A 671 -14.47 20.58 -3.59
CA GLY A 671 -14.60 19.21 -3.08
C GLY A 671 -14.25 19.05 -1.61
N LEU A 672 -13.98 20.15 -0.88
CA LEU A 672 -13.73 20.12 0.55
C LEU A 672 -15.03 19.92 1.31
N LEU A 673 -14.96 19.16 2.39
CA LEU A 673 -16.11 19.00 3.27
C LEU A 673 -16.35 20.30 4.04
N ARG A 674 -17.61 20.73 4.08
CA ARG A 674 -18.15 21.84 4.85
C ARG A 674 -19.26 21.33 5.73
N TRP A 675 -19.54 22.07 6.80
CA TRP A 675 -20.63 21.76 7.71
C TRP A 675 -21.42 23.03 8.01
N LYS A 676 -22.73 22.88 8.26
CA LYS A 676 -23.68 23.97 8.48
C LYS A 676 -24.72 23.59 9.52
#